data_AF-A0A3N5K174-F1
#
_entry.id   AF-A0A3N5K174-F1
#
_cell.length_a   1.000
_cell.length_b   1.000
_cell.length_c   1.000
_cell.angle_alpha   90.00
_cell.angle_beta   90.00
_cell.angle_gamma   90.00
#
_symmetry.space_group_name_H-M   'P 1'
#
loop_
_entity.id
_entity.type
_entity.pdbx_description
1 polymer ?
#
loop_
_entity_poly.entity_id
_entity_poly.type
_entity_poly.pdbx_seq_one_letter_code
_entity_poly.pdbx_strand_id
1 'polypeptide(L)'
;LINMYGITETTVHVTYRPLEKVDIDSAPGSMIGGPIPDLQVYILDAYLEPTPIGVAGELYVGGAGVARGYLNRPELTAQKFIPDPFSSEASRRLYRSGDLARFLPNGDIEYLGRVDHQVQIRGFRVELGEIESVLGEHPDIKETLVLLREDQPGDPRLVAYYIVPDESAQISINDLRALLKTKLPEYMIPAHFVRLISFPLTSHGKIDRRLLPLPDSARPDLLQEFVAPSSENEMLLADIWRSVLLVDQVGIFDNFFELGGDSILTIQIISRAARAGLKITPRMMFQTTNLKELAEMAEPLGDDNDHEQKAVGSAPLTPIQHWFFEHHRLTPQQFNMSLMLKLEKELEASLLKETINRLLERHDAFRLRFVYQDGDWQQEFIESLEHIPFEVVDFSNIPKRRQKAAIEEKAAQVQESFDLSVPPLIRTIYFKLGNGDSRLLIVLHHLIADGVSWRFIMEDFANIYTQLLQNQLEEGFRSTSYKTWAEKLQTLANSPELESEIPFWLEQAEVEDDEAILPVDFAEGINSYGSVEHVTLSLSHEHTNILLHELPKAFGSQINDILITALLRVISEWTGKRKLRLEMEGHGREDIVADVNLSRTIGWFTSIMHLKLALKSRNIADQIREVSEQLNRVPHHGIGFGVLKYLRHDDRCNALRMSPDPALNFNYLGQFDQFDAQPNLPFEMAAERILNEQAPAENKGALIHVVASVSGRQMHVRWLFSQNVFKAKTINRLAQNYVEELISIIRTQN
;
A
#
# COMPACT_ATOMS: atom_id res chain seq x y z
N LEU A 1 -0.33 -36.95 -0.45
CA LEU A 1 0.68 -36.03 0.14
C LEU A 1 1.68 -36.90 0.89
N ILE A 2 2.95 -36.53 1.01
CA ILE A 2 3.94 -37.32 1.77
C ILE A 2 4.56 -36.40 2.82
N ASN A 3 4.54 -36.80 4.08
CA ASN A 3 5.30 -36.15 5.13
C ASN A 3 6.67 -36.82 5.23
N MET A 4 7.74 -36.04 5.16
CA MET A 4 9.11 -36.53 5.32
C MET A 4 9.81 -35.67 6.36
N TYR A 5 10.41 -36.31 7.35
CA TYR A 5 11.27 -35.63 8.31
C TYR A 5 12.73 -35.95 7.98
N GLY A 6 13.60 -34.96 8.13
CA GLY A 6 15.03 -35.16 8.08
C GLY A 6 15.80 -33.92 8.44
N ILE A 7 17.09 -34.15 8.66
CA ILE A 7 18.05 -33.16 9.12
C ILE A 7 19.26 -33.21 8.16
N THR A 8 19.89 -32.07 7.95
CA THR A 8 20.97 -31.93 6.96
C THR A 8 22.12 -32.90 7.25
N GLU A 9 22.40 -33.13 8.54
CA GLU A 9 23.46 -34.01 9.02
C GLU A 9 23.20 -35.50 8.78
N THR A 10 22.00 -35.86 8.31
CA THR A 10 21.62 -37.23 7.95
C THR A 10 21.22 -37.36 6.47
N THR A 11 21.61 -36.40 5.64
CA THR A 11 21.39 -36.39 4.19
C THR A 11 19.90 -36.31 3.81
N VAL A 12 19.33 -35.12 4.01
CA VAL A 12 18.00 -34.69 3.54
C VAL A 12 16.82 -35.31 4.28
N HIS A 13 16.63 -36.63 4.23
CA HIS A 13 15.45 -37.30 4.77
C HIS A 13 15.82 -38.52 5.62
N VAL A 14 15.07 -38.72 6.71
CA VAL A 14 15.24 -39.79 7.70
C VAL A 14 14.03 -40.69 7.73
N THR A 15 12.84 -40.11 7.77
CA THR A 15 11.58 -40.85 7.86
C THR A 15 10.61 -40.44 6.77
N TYR A 16 9.64 -41.32 6.52
CA TYR A 16 8.65 -41.16 5.47
C TYR A 16 7.28 -41.64 5.94
N ARG A 17 6.22 -40.88 5.57
CA ARG A 17 4.82 -41.25 5.75
C ARG A 17 3.97 -40.78 4.56
N PRO A 18 3.31 -41.68 3.81
CA PRO A 18 2.21 -41.29 2.94
C PRO A 18 1.03 -40.78 3.78
N LEU A 19 0.49 -39.62 3.43
CA LEU A 19 -0.69 -39.05 4.08
C LEU A 19 -1.94 -39.38 3.28
N GLU A 20 -2.92 -39.96 3.97
CA GLU A 20 -4.26 -40.24 3.48
C GLU A 20 -5.26 -39.18 3.94
N LYS A 21 -6.44 -39.17 3.35
CA LYS A 21 -7.48 -38.17 3.66
C LYS A 21 -7.89 -38.20 5.15
N VAL A 22 -7.86 -39.39 5.76
CA VAL A 22 -8.17 -39.57 7.19
C VAL A 22 -7.13 -38.92 8.12
N ASP A 23 -5.86 -38.80 7.69
CA ASP A 23 -4.80 -38.13 8.46
C ASP A 23 -4.97 -36.59 8.47
N ILE A 24 -5.73 -36.04 7.51
CA ILE A 24 -6.04 -34.61 7.42
C ILE A 24 -7.28 -34.28 8.26
N ASP A 25 -8.29 -35.15 8.22
CA ASP A 25 -9.56 -34.96 8.92
C ASP A 25 -9.46 -35.30 10.42
N SER A 26 -8.44 -36.05 10.83
CA SER A 26 -8.18 -36.45 12.22
C SER A 26 -6.84 -35.88 12.69
N ALA A 27 -6.84 -34.74 13.38
CA ALA A 27 -5.61 -34.23 14.01
C ALA A 27 -5.42 -34.84 15.40
N PRO A 28 -4.30 -35.54 15.66
CA PRO A 28 -3.75 -35.44 17.00
C PRO A 28 -2.21 -35.39 17.12
N GLY A 29 -1.41 -35.18 16.06
CA GLY A 29 0.06 -35.06 16.20
C GLY A 29 0.85 -34.90 14.90
N SER A 30 2.10 -34.41 14.98
CA SER A 30 3.01 -34.28 13.83
C SER A 30 3.64 -35.64 13.49
N MET A 31 2.95 -36.43 12.66
CA MET A 31 3.33 -37.79 12.32
C MET A 31 4.39 -37.83 11.23
N ILE A 32 5.61 -38.24 11.58
CA ILE A 32 6.75 -38.27 10.67
C ILE A 32 7.02 -39.67 10.07
N GLY A 33 6.28 -40.69 10.51
CA GLY A 33 6.31 -42.03 9.92
C GLY A 33 7.46 -42.91 10.40
N GLY A 34 7.91 -43.82 9.54
CA GLY A 34 8.98 -44.77 9.83
C GLY A 34 10.29 -44.44 9.11
N PRO A 35 11.44 -45.00 9.57
CA PRO A 35 12.74 -44.76 8.95
C PRO A 35 12.81 -45.27 7.51
N ILE A 36 13.57 -44.57 6.66
CA ILE A 36 13.89 -45.06 5.30
C ILE A 36 14.90 -46.23 5.36
N PRO A 37 14.98 -47.10 4.32
CA PRO A 37 15.65 -48.40 4.42
C PRO A 37 17.10 -48.40 4.93
N ASP A 38 17.88 -47.35 4.65
CA ASP A 38 19.30 -47.28 4.98
C ASP A 38 19.60 -46.49 6.26
N LEU A 39 18.57 -46.06 6.99
CA LEU A 39 18.67 -45.32 8.23
C LEU A 39 17.99 -46.06 9.39
N GLN A 40 18.50 -45.84 10.59
CA GLN A 40 17.91 -46.31 11.84
C GLN A 40 17.53 -45.10 12.69
N VAL A 41 16.38 -45.16 13.36
CA VAL A 41 15.95 -44.12 14.30
C VAL A 41 15.79 -44.74 15.69
N TYR A 42 16.37 -44.08 16.68
CA TYR A 42 16.27 -44.45 18.09
C TYR A 42 15.67 -43.28 18.86
N ILE A 43 14.71 -43.57 19.74
CA ILE A 43 14.18 -42.59 20.69
C ILE A 43 14.78 -42.94 22.06
N LEU A 44 15.76 -42.14 22.49
CA LEU A 44 16.59 -42.43 23.66
C LEU A 44 16.29 -41.47 24.82
N ASP A 45 16.49 -41.93 26.05
CA ASP A 45 16.46 -41.08 27.23
C ASP A 45 17.82 -40.39 27.49
N ALA A 46 17.92 -39.68 28.61
CA ALA A 46 19.13 -38.94 29.00
C ALA A 46 20.35 -39.85 29.27
N TYR A 47 20.16 -41.17 29.42
CA TYR A 47 21.21 -42.15 29.66
C TYR A 47 21.59 -42.92 28.37
N LEU A 48 21.06 -42.51 27.21
CA LEU A 48 21.19 -43.20 25.92
C LEU A 48 20.55 -44.59 25.89
N GLU A 49 19.52 -44.83 26.72
CA GLU A 49 18.74 -46.07 26.70
C GLU A 49 17.46 -45.89 25.87
N PRO A 50 17.04 -46.91 25.08
CA PRO A 50 15.80 -46.84 24.31
C PRO A 50 14.56 -46.68 25.20
N THR A 51 13.71 -45.70 24.85
CA THR A 51 12.46 -45.45 25.55
C THR A 51 11.36 -46.46 25.15
N PRO A 52 10.41 -46.81 26.05
CA PRO A 52 9.25 -47.62 25.70
C PRO A 52 8.32 -46.93 24.68
N ILE A 53 7.53 -47.72 23.96
CA ILE A 53 6.51 -47.21 23.03
C ILE A 53 5.55 -46.27 23.79
N GLY A 54 5.31 -45.08 23.21
CA GLY A 54 4.46 -44.02 23.76
C GLY A 54 5.18 -43.04 24.69
N VAL A 55 6.42 -43.33 25.10
CA VAL A 55 7.24 -42.46 25.96
C VAL A 55 8.08 -41.53 25.09
N ALA A 56 8.11 -40.25 25.45
CA ALA A 56 8.93 -39.25 24.76
C ALA A 56 10.41 -39.40 25.12
N GLY A 57 11.27 -39.31 24.12
CA GLY A 57 12.73 -39.22 24.27
C GLY A 57 13.33 -38.40 23.14
N GLU A 58 14.65 -38.23 23.17
CA GLU A 58 15.38 -37.52 22.11
C GLU A 58 15.61 -38.46 20.90
N LEU A 59 15.42 -37.94 19.69
CA LEU A 59 15.56 -38.67 18.44
C LEU A 59 17.02 -38.72 18.01
N TYR A 60 17.53 -39.93 17.80
CA TYR A 60 18.87 -40.21 17.28
C TYR A 60 18.78 -40.94 15.96
N VAL A 61 19.66 -40.60 15.03
CA VAL A 61 19.68 -41.20 13.69
C VAL A 61 21.01 -41.92 13.46
N GLY A 62 20.94 -43.21 13.15
CA GLY A 62 22.06 -44.02 12.70
C GLY A 62 21.91 -44.42 11.23
N GLY A 63 22.97 -45.03 10.67
CA GLY A 63 22.90 -45.63 9.32
C GLY A 63 23.72 -44.90 8.27
N ALA A 64 23.46 -45.21 6.99
CA ALA A 64 24.31 -44.78 5.87
C ALA A 64 24.20 -43.29 5.54
N GLY A 65 23.08 -42.65 5.88
CA GLY A 65 22.86 -41.23 5.62
C GLY A 65 23.55 -40.29 6.62
N VAL A 66 24.13 -40.80 7.72
CA VAL A 66 24.84 -39.98 8.71
C VAL A 66 26.11 -39.38 8.08
N ALA A 67 26.16 -38.05 8.01
CA ALA A 67 27.23 -37.31 7.36
C ALA A 67 28.59 -37.46 8.06
N ARG A 68 29.66 -37.00 7.39
CA ARG A 68 31.01 -36.99 7.96
C ARG A 68 31.09 -36.16 9.25
N GLY A 69 30.40 -35.04 9.30
CA GLY A 69 30.46 -34.07 10.40
C GLY A 69 30.39 -32.64 9.88
N TYR A 70 30.61 -31.68 10.77
CA TYR A 70 30.65 -30.26 10.44
C TYR A 70 32.05 -29.85 9.94
N LEU A 71 32.11 -29.14 8.81
CA LEU A 71 33.37 -28.65 8.25
C LEU A 71 34.06 -27.70 9.25
N ASN A 72 35.34 -27.96 9.54
CA ASN A 72 36.18 -27.17 10.44
C ASN A 72 35.63 -27.01 11.88
N ARG A 73 34.72 -27.89 12.32
CA ARG A 73 34.17 -27.88 13.69
C ARG A 73 34.25 -29.27 14.32
N PRO A 74 35.48 -29.75 14.67
CA PRO A 74 35.67 -31.10 15.21
C PRO A 74 35.01 -31.30 16.57
N GLU A 75 35.00 -30.30 17.44
CA GLU A 75 34.38 -30.37 18.77
C GLU A 75 32.87 -30.55 18.68
N LEU A 76 32.19 -29.71 17.88
CA LEU A 76 30.75 -29.85 17.63
C LEU A 76 30.41 -31.16 16.93
N THR A 77 31.28 -31.63 16.04
CA THR A 77 31.12 -32.94 15.39
C THR A 77 31.17 -34.07 16.41
N ALA A 78 32.14 -34.08 17.33
CA ALA A 78 32.22 -35.10 18.37
C ALA A 78 31.04 -35.04 19.35
N GLN A 79 30.49 -33.85 19.60
CA GLN A 79 29.33 -33.66 20.47
C GLN A 79 28.03 -34.17 19.85
N LYS A 80 27.84 -33.99 18.53
CA LYS A 80 26.59 -34.33 17.84
C LYS A 80 26.62 -35.69 17.13
N PHE A 81 27.78 -36.14 16.67
CA PHE A 81 27.98 -37.44 16.01
C PHE A 81 28.68 -38.39 16.97
N ILE A 82 27.91 -38.98 17.87
CA ILE A 82 28.40 -39.85 18.94
C ILE A 82 28.61 -41.29 18.44
N PRO A 83 29.46 -42.10 19.09
CA PRO A 83 29.54 -43.54 18.80
C PRO A 83 28.17 -44.22 18.94
N ASP A 84 27.84 -45.12 18.02
CA ASP A 84 26.57 -45.86 18.08
C ASP A 84 26.66 -47.04 19.06
N PRO A 85 25.99 -46.98 20.24
CA PRO A 85 26.06 -48.04 21.24
C PRO A 85 25.28 -49.29 20.84
N PHE A 86 24.44 -49.23 19.78
CA PHE A 86 23.61 -50.33 19.31
C PHE A 86 24.26 -51.11 18.16
N SER A 87 25.42 -50.66 17.67
CA SER A 87 26.18 -51.29 16.61
C SER A 87 27.41 -52.04 17.15
N SER A 88 27.68 -53.22 16.59
CA SER A 88 28.94 -53.97 16.85
C SER A 88 30.13 -53.44 16.05
N GLU A 89 29.90 -52.56 15.07
CA GLU A 89 30.94 -51.88 14.28
C GLU A 89 31.37 -50.59 14.98
N ALA A 90 32.64 -50.53 15.43
CA ALA A 90 33.19 -49.40 16.16
C ALA A 90 33.25 -48.06 15.38
N SER A 91 33.07 -48.10 14.05
CA SER A 91 33.08 -46.91 13.18
C SER A 91 31.70 -46.28 12.98
N ARG A 92 30.62 -46.92 13.45
CA ARG A 92 29.25 -46.40 13.32
C ARG A 92 28.99 -45.29 14.32
N ARG A 93 28.20 -44.31 13.90
CA ARG A 93 27.87 -43.12 14.69
C ARG A 93 26.36 -42.87 14.64
N LEU A 94 25.83 -42.38 15.75
CA LEU A 94 24.51 -41.76 15.82
C LEU A 94 24.66 -40.26 15.73
N TYR A 95 23.76 -39.63 14.97
CA TYR A 95 23.54 -38.20 15.03
C TYR A 95 22.47 -37.87 16.06
N ARG A 96 22.82 -37.00 17.01
CA ARG A 96 21.94 -36.45 18.04
C ARG A 96 21.17 -35.26 17.50
N SER A 97 19.89 -35.45 17.16
CA SER A 97 19.08 -34.42 16.49
C SER A 97 18.72 -33.22 17.38
N GLY A 98 18.59 -33.44 18.70
CA GLY A 98 17.99 -32.45 19.59
C GLY A 98 16.47 -32.35 19.46
N ASP A 99 15.82 -33.28 18.77
CA ASP A 99 14.37 -33.34 18.60
C ASP A 99 13.75 -34.33 19.58
N LEU A 100 12.60 -33.99 20.18
CA LEU A 100 11.78 -34.89 20.98
C LEU A 100 10.79 -35.60 20.09
N ALA A 101 10.70 -36.92 20.24
CA ALA A 101 9.73 -37.74 19.54
C ALA A 101 9.33 -38.94 20.41
N ARG A 102 8.30 -39.67 19.97
CA ARG A 102 7.93 -40.97 20.55
C ARG A 102 7.47 -41.94 19.48
N PHE A 103 7.70 -43.22 19.71
CA PHE A 103 7.06 -44.27 18.92
C PHE A 103 5.60 -44.44 19.33
N LEU A 104 4.72 -44.59 18.36
CA LEU A 104 3.33 -44.98 18.57
C LEU A 104 3.16 -46.51 18.48
N PRO A 105 2.06 -47.08 19.02
CA PRO A 105 1.80 -48.52 18.97
C PRO A 105 1.73 -49.11 17.56
N ASN A 106 1.42 -48.28 16.56
CA ASN A 106 1.37 -48.68 15.15
C ASN A 106 2.74 -48.64 14.44
N GLY A 107 3.81 -48.27 15.14
CA GLY A 107 5.18 -48.22 14.61
C GLY A 107 5.57 -46.87 13.99
N ASP A 108 4.64 -45.93 13.90
CA ASP A 108 4.96 -44.58 13.45
C ASP A 108 5.67 -43.76 14.53
N ILE A 109 6.43 -42.76 14.09
CA ILE A 109 7.07 -41.79 14.96
C ILE A 109 6.23 -40.50 14.95
N GLU A 110 5.90 -40.03 16.15
CA GLU A 110 5.27 -38.73 16.38
C GLU A 110 6.34 -37.74 16.87
N TYR A 111 6.45 -36.61 16.17
CA TYR A 111 7.34 -35.51 16.51
C TYR A 111 6.70 -34.59 17.56
N LEU A 112 7.45 -34.30 18.63
CA LEU A 112 6.98 -33.57 19.82
C LEU A 112 7.67 -32.21 20.02
N GLY A 113 8.57 -31.80 19.12
CA GLY A 113 9.31 -30.52 19.21
C GLY A 113 10.81 -30.71 19.43
N ARG A 114 11.51 -29.69 19.93
CA ARG A 114 12.96 -29.73 20.20
C ARG A 114 13.27 -29.67 21.70
N VAL A 115 14.39 -30.28 22.09
CA VAL A 115 14.92 -30.27 23.46
C VAL A 115 15.44 -28.87 23.87
N ASP A 116 15.94 -28.11 22.89
CA ASP A 116 16.62 -26.82 23.10
C ASP A 116 15.70 -25.59 22.98
N HIS A 117 14.38 -25.77 22.90
CA HIS A 117 13.39 -24.69 22.75
C HIS A 117 13.67 -23.74 21.57
N GLN A 118 14.43 -24.16 20.56
CA GLN A 118 14.57 -23.38 19.33
C GLN A 118 13.22 -23.24 18.65
N VAL A 119 12.92 -22.01 18.23
CA VAL A 119 11.64 -21.68 17.61
C VAL A 119 11.85 -21.31 16.16
N GLN A 120 10.88 -21.68 15.33
CA GLN A 120 10.82 -21.21 13.95
C GLN A 120 9.91 -19.99 13.89
N ILE A 121 10.47 -18.86 13.47
CA ILE A 121 9.75 -17.60 13.31
C ILE A 121 9.93 -17.15 11.87
N ARG A 122 8.81 -17.02 11.14
CA ARG A 122 8.82 -16.53 9.75
C ARG A 122 9.80 -17.31 8.84
N GLY A 123 9.95 -18.61 9.08
CA GLY A 123 10.87 -19.49 8.35
C GLY A 123 12.33 -19.48 8.83
N PHE A 124 12.68 -18.64 9.81
CA PHE A 124 14.01 -18.56 10.42
C PHE A 124 14.09 -19.36 11.70
N ARG A 125 15.21 -20.06 11.88
CA ARG A 125 15.53 -20.82 13.10
C ARG A 125 16.17 -19.86 14.10
N VAL A 126 15.50 -19.63 15.23
CA VAL A 126 15.91 -18.64 16.24
C VAL A 126 16.27 -19.32 17.56
N GLU A 127 17.44 -18.95 18.11
CA GLU A 127 17.90 -19.33 19.44
C GLU A 127 17.43 -18.28 20.46
N LEU A 128 16.43 -18.62 21.29
CA LEU A 128 15.88 -17.65 22.26
C LEU A 128 16.94 -17.17 23.28
N GLY A 129 17.88 -18.05 23.65
CA GLY A 129 18.98 -17.72 24.56
C GLY A 129 19.96 -16.68 24.00
N GLU A 130 20.04 -16.51 22.68
CA GLU A 130 20.86 -15.46 22.06
C GLU A 130 20.26 -14.07 22.34
N ILE A 131 18.93 -13.97 22.25
CA ILE A 131 18.16 -12.76 22.58
C ILE A 131 18.28 -12.45 24.08
N GLU A 132 18.12 -13.47 24.93
CA GLU A 132 18.27 -13.35 26.39
C GLU A 132 19.66 -12.84 26.78
N SER A 133 20.71 -13.36 26.12
CA SER A 133 22.10 -12.98 26.38
C SER A 133 22.35 -11.51 26.03
N VAL A 134 21.85 -11.02 24.90
CA VAL A 134 22.03 -9.61 24.50
C VAL A 134 21.25 -8.67 25.41
N LEU A 135 20.03 -9.04 25.81
CA LEU A 135 19.26 -8.26 26.79
C LEU A 135 19.93 -8.22 28.17
N GLY A 136 20.59 -9.32 28.56
CA GLY A 136 21.34 -9.40 29.82
C GLY A 136 22.60 -8.52 29.87
N GLU A 137 23.03 -7.94 28.75
CA GLU A 137 24.12 -6.95 28.74
C GLU A 137 23.68 -5.55 29.20
N HIS A 138 22.37 -5.27 29.25
CA HIS A 138 21.87 -3.99 29.73
C HIS A 138 22.16 -3.84 31.23
N PRO A 139 22.80 -2.76 31.70
CA PRO A 139 23.33 -2.64 33.07
C PRO A 139 22.26 -2.75 34.16
N ASP A 140 21.02 -2.35 33.84
CA ASP A 140 19.89 -2.38 34.79
C ASP A 140 19.06 -3.68 34.73
N ILE A 141 19.34 -4.60 33.80
CA ILE A 141 18.63 -5.88 33.68
C ILE A 141 19.38 -6.94 34.48
N LYS A 142 18.68 -7.60 35.41
CA LYS A 142 19.25 -8.66 36.25
C LYS A 142 19.00 -10.06 35.70
N GLU A 143 17.79 -10.32 35.22
CA GLU A 143 17.38 -11.63 34.70
C GLU A 143 16.46 -11.42 33.49
N THR A 144 16.58 -12.28 32.49
CA THR A 144 15.81 -12.24 31.25
C THR A 144 15.29 -13.63 30.91
N LEU A 145 14.15 -13.68 30.23
CA LEU A 145 13.56 -14.89 29.67
C LEU A 145 12.80 -14.51 28.41
N VAL A 146 13.11 -15.16 27.29
CA VAL A 146 12.42 -14.94 26.02
C VAL A 146 11.63 -16.18 25.66
N LEU A 147 10.38 -16.00 25.26
CA LEU A 147 9.48 -17.08 24.88
C LEU A 147 8.81 -16.75 23.55
N LEU A 148 8.63 -17.76 22.70
CA LEU A 148 7.64 -17.70 21.64
C LEU A 148 6.28 -18.02 22.25
N ARG A 149 5.35 -17.07 22.16
CA ARG A 149 3.97 -17.24 22.60
C ARG A 149 3.04 -17.26 21.41
N GLU A 150 2.04 -18.11 21.47
CA GLU A 150 0.93 -18.17 20.53
C GLU A 150 -0.35 -18.00 21.36
N ASP A 151 -0.61 -16.76 21.77
CA ASP A 151 -1.76 -16.42 22.61
C ASP A 151 -3.04 -16.26 21.77
N GLN A 152 -2.91 -16.07 20.45
CA GLN A 152 -3.96 -16.18 19.44
C GLN A 152 -3.58 -17.30 18.43
N PRO A 153 -4.50 -18.17 18.01
CA PRO A 153 -4.19 -19.24 17.06
C PRO A 153 -3.59 -18.70 15.76
N GLY A 154 -2.40 -19.17 15.39
CA GLY A 154 -1.73 -18.80 14.14
C GLY A 154 -0.85 -17.55 14.19
N ASP A 155 -0.67 -16.90 15.35
CA ASP A 155 0.18 -15.72 15.52
C ASP A 155 1.29 -15.92 16.57
N PRO A 156 2.36 -16.65 16.22
CA PRO A 156 3.49 -16.88 17.13
C PRO A 156 4.39 -15.64 17.23
N ARG A 157 4.46 -15.03 18.43
CA ARG A 157 5.23 -13.80 18.72
C ARG A 157 6.30 -14.02 19.78
N LEU A 158 7.46 -13.40 19.58
CA LEU A 158 8.51 -13.35 20.61
C LEU A 158 8.13 -12.35 21.71
N VAL A 159 8.20 -12.80 22.96
CA VAL A 159 7.97 -11.97 24.16
C VAL A 159 9.18 -12.09 25.08
N ALA A 160 9.78 -10.95 25.43
CA ALA A 160 10.88 -10.87 26.38
C ALA A 160 10.38 -10.44 27.77
N TYR A 161 10.61 -11.26 28.78
CA TYR A 161 10.38 -10.95 30.17
C TYR A 161 11.70 -10.57 30.83
N TYR A 162 11.71 -9.51 31.63
CA TYR A 162 12.94 -9.05 32.28
C TYR A 162 12.70 -8.50 33.68
N ILE A 163 13.71 -8.62 34.55
CA ILE A 163 13.70 -8.11 35.91
C ILE A 163 14.69 -6.96 36.04
N VAL A 164 14.22 -5.86 36.63
CA VAL A 164 15.03 -4.68 36.97
C VAL A 164 15.06 -4.56 38.49
N PRO A 165 16.23 -4.70 39.15
CA PRO A 165 16.33 -4.70 40.61
C PRO A 165 15.96 -3.37 41.26
N ASP A 166 16.27 -2.27 40.58
CA ASP A 166 15.94 -0.93 41.02
C ASP A 166 14.57 -0.53 40.45
N GLU A 167 13.57 -0.45 41.32
CA GLU A 167 12.22 -0.01 40.93
C GLU A 167 12.21 1.43 40.39
N SER A 168 13.20 2.25 40.73
CA SER A 168 13.33 3.63 40.24
C SER A 168 14.05 3.74 38.88
N ALA A 169 14.70 2.68 38.42
CA ALA A 169 15.31 2.64 37.09
C ALA A 169 14.22 2.62 36.00
N GLN A 170 14.25 3.63 35.14
CA GLN A 170 13.42 3.73 33.95
C GLN A 170 14.19 3.16 32.76
N ILE A 171 13.87 1.92 32.38
CA ILE A 171 14.38 1.31 31.16
C ILE A 171 13.34 1.51 30.06
N SER A 172 13.72 2.21 28.99
CA SER A 172 12.89 2.33 27.79
C SER A 172 12.93 1.03 26.99
N ILE A 173 11.76 0.57 26.51
CA ILE A 173 11.68 -0.58 25.60
C ILE A 173 12.45 -0.28 24.30
N ASN A 174 12.50 0.98 23.88
CA ASN A 174 13.25 1.37 22.68
C ASN A 174 14.76 1.24 22.88
N ASP A 175 15.28 1.47 24.09
CA ASP A 175 16.69 1.23 24.39
C ASP A 175 17.01 -0.27 24.34
N LEU A 176 16.11 -1.13 24.81
CA LEU A 176 16.24 -2.58 24.71
C LEU A 176 16.16 -3.06 23.25
N ARG A 177 15.26 -2.50 22.44
CA ARG A 177 15.18 -2.79 21.00
C ARG A 177 16.41 -2.31 20.25
N ALA A 178 16.90 -1.11 20.55
CA ALA A 178 18.12 -0.56 19.94
C ALA A 178 19.34 -1.44 20.28
N LEU A 179 19.49 -1.81 21.56
CA LEU A 179 20.53 -2.74 22.02
C LEU A 179 20.49 -4.06 21.23
N LEU A 180 19.30 -4.66 21.10
CA LEU A 180 19.16 -5.90 20.33
C LEU A 180 19.49 -5.73 18.84
N LYS A 181 19.03 -4.64 18.22
CA LYS A 181 19.29 -4.34 16.79
C LYS A 181 20.78 -4.12 16.47
N THR A 182 21.61 -3.77 17.46
CA THR A 182 23.06 -3.66 17.23
C THR A 182 23.75 -5.00 17.01
N LYS A 183 23.15 -6.11 17.49
CA LYS A 183 23.78 -7.44 17.48
C LYS A 183 22.97 -8.53 16.80
N LEU A 184 21.65 -8.34 16.67
CA LEU A 184 20.72 -9.34 16.18
C LEU A 184 19.93 -8.82 14.96
N PRO A 185 19.59 -9.70 14.01
CA PRO A 185 18.73 -9.35 12.89
C PRO A 185 17.29 -9.10 13.33
N GLU A 186 16.53 -8.39 12.50
CA GLU A 186 15.20 -7.86 12.84
C GLU A 186 14.18 -8.93 13.27
N TYR A 187 14.22 -10.13 12.70
CA TYR A 187 13.32 -11.23 13.05
C TYR A 187 13.58 -11.85 14.43
N MET A 188 14.72 -11.53 15.07
CA MET A 188 15.03 -11.96 16.44
C MET A 188 14.63 -10.92 17.49
N ILE A 189 14.13 -9.75 17.09
CA ILE A 189 13.73 -8.70 18.01
C ILE A 189 12.33 -9.04 18.58
N PRO A 190 12.17 -9.17 19.92
CA PRO A 190 10.88 -9.44 20.54
C PRO A 190 9.82 -8.39 20.20
N ALA A 191 8.61 -8.86 19.89
CA ALA A 191 7.47 -7.98 19.64
C ALA A 191 7.06 -7.24 20.92
N HIS A 192 7.10 -7.94 22.06
CA HIS A 192 6.69 -7.42 23.36
C HIS A 192 7.78 -7.60 24.43
N PHE A 193 7.81 -6.66 25.38
CA PHE A 193 8.71 -6.64 26.52
C PHE A 193 7.90 -6.47 27.79
N VAL A 194 8.07 -7.37 28.76
CA VAL A 194 7.28 -7.41 30.00
C VAL A 194 8.22 -7.32 31.19
N ARG A 195 8.16 -6.19 31.91
CA ARG A 195 8.91 -6.01 33.16
C ARG A 195 8.24 -6.80 34.28
N LEU A 196 9.02 -7.62 34.99
CA LEU A 196 8.59 -8.36 36.18
C LEU A 196 9.34 -7.87 37.41
N ILE A 197 8.66 -7.95 38.56
CA ILE A 197 9.30 -7.76 39.88
C ILE A 197 10.13 -9.01 40.23
N SER A 198 9.62 -10.19 39.88
CA SER A 198 10.29 -11.48 40.04
C SER A 198 9.71 -12.52 39.07
N PHE A 199 10.49 -13.52 38.67
CA PHE A 199 9.96 -14.65 37.93
C PHE A 199 9.10 -15.54 38.83
N PRO A 200 7.88 -15.95 38.41
CA PRO A 200 7.11 -16.93 39.15
C PRO A 200 7.87 -18.27 39.16
N LEU A 201 7.99 -18.90 40.33
CA LEU A 201 8.70 -20.17 40.51
C LEU A 201 7.71 -21.28 40.88
N THR A 202 7.96 -22.48 40.36
CA THR A 202 7.32 -23.73 40.77
C THR A 202 7.75 -24.12 42.19
N SER A 203 7.06 -25.08 42.81
CA SER A 203 7.42 -25.67 44.12
C SER A 203 8.83 -26.29 44.18
N HIS A 204 9.47 -26.49 43.02
CA HIS A 204 10.84 -27.01 42.88
C HIS A 204 11.88 -25.93 42.54
N GLY A 205 11.51 -24.65 42.57
CA GLY A 205 12.43 -23.53 42.34
C GLY A 205 12.79 -23.25 40.88
N LYS A 206 12.08 -23.85 39.91
CA LYS A 206 12.21 -23.52 38.47
C LYS A 206 11.18 -22.49 38.03
N ILE A 207 11.47 -21.67 37.03
CA ILE A 207 10.53 -20.68 36.48
C ILE A 207 9.27 -21.38 35.97
N ASP A 208 8.10 -20.96 36.47
CA ASP A 208 6.80 -21.42 36.03
C ASP A 208 6.30 -20.57 34.85
N ARG A 209 6.62 -21.01 33.64
CA ARG A 209 6.29 -20.30 32.39
C ARG A 209 4.79 -20.12 32.17
N ARG A 210 3.94 -20.96 32.79
CA ARG A 210 2.48 -20.88 32.66
C ARG A 210 1.88 -19.73 33.45
N LEU A 211 2.58 -19.29 34.49
CA LEU A 211 2.17 -18.21 35.37
C LEU A 211 2.75 -16.85 34.94
N LEU A 212 3.48 -16.81 33.82
CA LEU A 212 3.95 -15.55 33.25
C LEU A 212 2.76 -14.74 32.72
N PRO A 213 2.66 -13.44 33.08
CA PRO A 213 1.55 -12.61 32.66
C PRO A 213 1.51 -12.48 31.13
N LEU A 214 0.29 -12.39 30.59
CA LEU A 214 0.11 -12.08 29.17
C LEU A 214 0.61 -10.65 28.88
N PRO A 215 1.20 -10.39 27.70
CA PRO A 215 1.61 -9.05 27.28
C PRO A 215 0.49 -8.01 27.43
N ASP A 216 -0.76 -8.41 27.16
CA ASP A 216 -1.93 -7.53 27.21
C ASP A 216 -2.58 -7.41 28.60
N SER A 217 -2.23 -8.28 29.55
CA SER A 217 -2.84 -8.32 30.90
C SER A 217 -1.99 -7.65 31.98
N ALA A 218 -0.73 -7.33 31.69
CA ALA A 218 0.15 -6.60 32.60
C ALA A 218 -0.09 -5.08 32.47
N ARG A 219 -1.16 -4.61 33.12
CA ARG A 219 -1.64 -3.21 33.20
C ARG A 219 -2.16 -2.61 31.87
N PRO A 220 -3.38 -2.03 31.87
CA PRO A 220 -3.93 -1.26 30.75
C PRO A 220 -3.17 0.03 30.37
N ASP A 221 -1.99 0.27 30.96
CA ASP A 221 -1.26 1.53 30.87
C ASP A 221 -0.19 1.52 29.75
N LEU A 222 -0.10 0.46 28.93
CA LEU A 222 0.99 0.26 27.95
C LEU A 222 0.52 -0.30 26.58
N LEU A 223 -0.60 0.21 26.03
CA LEU A 223 -0.56 0.61 24.61
C LEU A 223 0.61 1.59 24.49
N GLN A 224 1.43 1.56 23.42
CA GLN A 224 2.57 2.47 23.21
C GLN A 224 2.30 3.79 23.93
N GLU A 225 3.03 4.06 25.03
CA GLU A 225 2.70 5.15 25.94
C GLU A 225 2.47 6.39 25.08
N PHE A 226 1.24 6.91 25.05
CA PHE A 226 0.94 8.05 24.20
C PHE A 226 1.83 9.20 24.67
N VAL A 227 2.88 9.47 23.89
CA VAL A 227 3.81 10.56 24.17
C VAL A 227 3.37 11.71 23.29
N ALA A 228 2.86 12.76 23.94
CA ALA A 228 2.40 13.95 23.26
C ALA A 228 3.56 14.66 22.53
N PRO A 229 3.29 15.25 21.35
CA PRO A 229 4.22 16.15 20.66
C PRO A 229 4.74 17.25 21.58
N SER A 230 6.04 17.53 21.54
CA SER A 230 6.71 18.46 22.43
C SER A 230 7.54 19.54 21.72
N SER A 231 8.15 19.21 20.59
CA SER A 231 8.87 20.18 19.75
C SER A 231 7.92 20.93 18.81
N GLU A 232 8.34 22.09 18.29
CA GLU A 232 7.54 22.89 17.35
C GLU A 232 7.17 22.08 16.09
N ASN A 233 8.14 21.38 15.50
CA ASN A 233 7.91 20.52 14.34
C ASN A 233 7.01 19.32 14.69
N GLU A 234 7.19 18.69 15.85
CA GLU A 234 6.33 17.58 16.30
C GLU A 234 4.87 18.05 16.44
N MET A 235 4.63 19.18 17.10
CA MET A 235 3.27 19.71 17.29
C MET A 235 2.62 20.07 15.96
N LEU A 236 3.37 20.75 15.08
CA LEU A 236 2.88 21.13 13.75
C LEU A 236 2.52 19.90 12.91
N LEU A 237 3.41 18.90 12.85
CA LEU A 237 3.17 17.68 12.08
C LEU A 237 2.05 16.83 12.67
N ALA A 238 1.95 16.72 14.00
CA ALA A 238 0.86 16.03 14.65
C ALA A 238 -0.50 16.68 14.37
N ASP A 239 -0.58 18.02 14.40
CA ASP A 239 -1.80 18.75 14.05
C ASP A 239 -2.19 18.53 12.57
N ILE A 240 -1.20 18.53 11.68
CA ILE A 240 -1.40 18.22 10.27
C ILE A 240 -1.92 16.77 10.12
N TRP A 241 -1.26 15.79 10.72
CA TRP A 241 -1.65 14.38 10.66
C TRP A 241 -3.06 14.18 11.21
N ARG A 242 -3.38 14.76 12.37
CA ARG A 242 -4.71 14.72 12.98
C ARG A 242 -5.79 15.22 12.00
N SER A 243 -5.52 16.35 11.34
CA SER A 243 -6.46 16.96 10.39
C SER A 243 -6.64 16.18 9.08
N VAL A 244 -5.60 15.43 8.65
CA VAL A 244 -5.61 14.66 7.40
C VAL A 244 -6.18 13.26 7.65
N LEU A 245 -5.72 12.58 8.69
CA LEU A 245 -6.14 11.22 9.06
C LEU A 245 -7.50 11.20 9.76
N LEU A 246 -8.03 12.36 10.19
CA LEU A 246 -9.29 12.50 10.93
C LEU A 246 -9.32 11.65 12.22
N VAL A 247 -8.17 11.54 12.89
CA VAL A 247 -8.00 10.86 14.19
C VAL A 247 -8.08 11.89 15.33
N ASP A 248 -8.36 11.45 16.56
CA ASP A 248 -8.48 12.37 17.69
C ASP A 248 -7.11 12.84 18.22
N GLN A 249 -6.11 11.94 18.25
CA GLN A 249 -4.79 12.19 18.79
C GLN A 249 -3.71 11.54 17.93
N VAL A 250 -2.52 12.14 17.88
CA VAL A 250 -1.32 11.61 17.23
C VAL A 250 -0.17 11.75 18.22
N GLY A 251 0.41 10.63 18.62
CA GLY A 251 1.60 10.54 19.44
C GLY A 251 2.87 10.56 18.61
N ILE A 252 4.00 10.93 19.23
CA ILE A 252 5.28 11.03 18.50
C ILE A 252 5.82 9.68 18.00
N PHE A 253 5.36 8.57 18.57
CA PHE A 253 5.75 7.21 18.16
C PHE A 253 4.75 6.54 17.22
N ASP A 254 3.68 7.24 16.84
CA ASP A 254 2.70 6.70 15.91
C ASP A 254 3.29 6.62 14.50
N ASN A 255 3.04 5.50 13.83
CA ASN A 255 3.38 5.30 12.44
C ASN A 255 2.24 5.79 11.52
N PHE A 256 2.59 6.55 10.49
CA PHE A 256 1.63 7.14 9.55
C PHE A 256 0.71 6.12 8.88
N PHE A 257 1.28 5.06 8.32
CA PHE A 257 0.54 4.04 7.56
C PHE A 257 -0.29 3.15 8.49
N GLU A 258 0.19 2.91 9.70
CA GLU A 258 -0.57 2.22 10.74
C GLU A 258 -1.80 3.02 11.20
N LEU A 259 -1.73 4.36 11.19
CA LEU A 259 -2.90 5.21 11.46
C LEU A 259 -3.87 5.30 10.27
N GLY A 260 -3.67 4.49 9.21
CA GLY A 260 -4.50 4.50 8.00
C GLY A 260 -4.04 5.52 6.95
N GLY A 261 -2.80 5.99 7.04
CA GLY A 261 -2.17 6.77 5.98
C GLY A 261 -2.05 5.97 4.68
N ASP A 262 -2.26 6.64 3.54
CA ASP A 262 -2.00 6.11 2.21
C ASP A 262 -1.13 7.07 1.37
N SER A 263 -0.76 6.65 0.16
CA SER A 263 0.12 7.43 -0.72
C SER A 263 -0.47 8.80 -1.12
N ILE A 264 -1.79 8.95 -1.14
CA ILE A 264 -2.45 10.22 -1.50
C ILE A 264 -2.52 11.14 -0.27
N LEU A 265 -2.80 10.57 0.91
CA LEU A 265 -2.72 11.30 2.18
C LEU A 265 -1.31 11.82 2.46
N THR A 266 -0.27 11.06 2.08
CA THR A 266 1.13 11.51 2.12
C THR A 266 1.32 12.84 1.37
N ILE A 267 0.77 12.97 0.16
CA ILE A 267 0.89 14.18 -0.64
C ILE A 267 0.21 15.37 0.04
N GLN A 268 -0.94 15.13 0.68
CA GLN A 268 -1.64 16.17 1.44
C GLN A 268 -0.86 16.62 2.68
N ILE A 269 -0.21 15.70 3.41
CA ILE A 269 0.63 16.04 4.56
C ILE A 269 1.82 16.87 4.12
N ILE A 270 2.55 16.41 3.10
CA ILE A 270 3.66 17.17 2.50
C ILE A 270 3.16 18.55 2.08
N SER A 271 1.92 18.60 1.59
CA SER A 271 1.33 19.84 1.17
C SER A 271 0.99 20.81 2.31
N ARG A 272 0.42 20.32 3.39
CA ARG A 272 0.15 21.16 4.57
C ARG A 272 1.46 21.54 5.29
N ALA A 273 2.42 20.63 5.36
CA ALA A 273 3.75 20.87 5.95
C ALA A 273 4.49 22.00 5.22
N ALA A 274 4.55 21.95 3.88
CA ALA A 274 5.23 23.00 3.12
C ALA A 274 4.52 24.36 3.16
N ARG A 275 3.20 24.41 3.40
CA ARG A 275 2.50 25.69 3.70
C ARG A 275 2.90 26.26 5.06
N ALA A 276 3.19 25.39 6.01
CA ALA A 276 3.66 25.75 7.34
C ALA A 276 5.19 25.94 7.39
N GLY A 277 5.87 25.99 6.24
CA GLY A 277 7.31 26.23 6.18
C GLY A 277 8.19 25.00 6.47
N LEU A 278 7.65 23.78 6.36
CA LEU A 278 8.41 22.54 6.51
C LEU A 278 8.56 21.76 5.20
N LYS A 279 9.79 21.38 4.87
CA LYS A 279 10.13 20.49 3.74
C LYS A 279 10.07 19.05 4.18
N ILE A 280 9.14 18.31 3.61
CA ILE A 280 9.03 16.85 3.74
C ILE A 280 8.91 16.26 2.35
N THR A 281 9.57 15.14 2.09
CA THR A 281 9.45 14.41 0.82
C THR A 281 8.67 13.11 1.00
N PRO A 282 8.05 12.55 -0.06
CA PRO A 282 7.42 11.23 0.01
C PRO A 282 8.39 10.16 0.53
N ARG A 283 9.66 10.23 0.12
CA ARG A 283 10.71 9.31 0.57
C ARG A 283 10.89 9.34 2.09
N MET A 284 10.90 10.51 2.71
CA MET A 284 11.01 10.64 4.17
C MET A 284 9.86 9.94 4.90
N MET A 285 8.63 10.05 4.37
CA MET A 285 7.45 9.38 4.96
C MET A 285 7.58 7.85 4.96
N PHE A 286 8.20 7.26 3.94
CA PHE A 286 8.42 5.81 3.85
C PHE A 286 9.68 5.34 4.59
N GLN A 287 10.67 6.20 4.79
CA GLN A 287 11.92 5.86 5.49
C GLN A 287 11.81 5.96 7.01
N THR A 288 10.88 6.76 7.50
CA THR A 288 10.67 7.00 8.93
C THR A 288 9.62 6.03 9.48
N THR A 289 9.83 5.59 10.72
CA THR A 289 8.94 4.62 11.37
C THR A 289 7.89 5.29 12.24
N ASN A 290 8.06 6.58 12.58
CA ASN A 290 7.16 7.34 13.43
C ASN A 290 7.27 8.86 13.21
N LEU A 291 6.30 9.61 13.77
CA LEU A 291 6.24 11.08 13.69
C LEU A 291 7.52 11.77 14.19
N LYS A 292 8.15 11.27 15.26
CA LYS A 292 9.36 11.86 15.82
C LYS A 292 10.51 11.86 14.82
N GLU A 293 10.79 10.70 14.21
CA GLU A 293 11.83 10.57 13.19
C GLU A 293 11.56 11.47 11.98
N LEU A 294 10.28 11.59 11.59
CA LEU A 294 9.88 12.53 10.54
C LEU A 294 10.12 14.00 10.93
N ALA A 295 9.77 14.38 12.15
CA ALA A 295 9.97 15.74 12.66
C ALA A 295 11.45 16.12 12.77
N GLU A 296 12.32 15.15 13.09
CA GLU A 296 13.78 15.30 13.12
C GLU A 296 14.39 15.41 11.72
N MET A 297 13.82 14.73 10.72
CA MET A 297 14.24 14.82 9.32
C MET A 297 13.67 16.02 8.56
N ALA A 298 12.58 16.62 9.06
CA ALA A 298 11.94 17.75 8.43
C ALA A 298 12.86 18.97 8.46
N GLU A 299 13.16 19.51 7.28
CA GLU A 299 13.96 20.73 7.14
C GLU A 299 13.03 21.94 7.06
N PRO A 300 13.44 23.13 7.51
CA PRO A 300 12.75 24.36 7.15
C PRO A 300 12.70 24.46 5.62
N LEU A 301 11.52 24.73 5.06
CA LEU A 301 11.43 25.27 3.72
C LEU A 301 12.15 26.63 3.79
N GLY A 302 13.39 26.71 3.29
CA GLY A 302 14.18 27.93 3.38
C GLY A 302 13.43 29.13 2.79
N ASP A 303 13.89 30.34 3.11
CA ASP A 303 13.43 31.60 2.51
C ASP A 303 13.70 31.71 0.99
N ASP A 304 14.16 30.61 0.36
CA ASP A 304 14.07 30.38 -1.07
C ASP A 304 12.58 30.23 -1.47
N ASN A 305 11.86 31.34 -1.32
CA ASN A 305 11.12 31.95 -2.42
C ASN A 305 12.05 32.14 -3.63
N ASP A 306 12.65 31.05 -4.12
CA ASP A 306 13.02 30.93 -5.52
C ASP A 306 11.67 30.84 -6.22
N HIS A 307 10.99 32.00 -6.30
CA HIS A 307 9.70 32.17 -6.92
C HIS A 307 9.93 31.75 -8.36
N GLU A 308 9.66 30.48 -8.63
CA GLU A 308 9.82 29.97 -9.97
C GLU A 308 9.03 30.92 -10.86
N GLN A 309 9.74 31.49 -11.84
CA GLN A 309 9.14 32.49 -12.70
C GLN A 309 7.90 31.86 -13.34
N LYS A 310 6.85 32.65 -13.50
CA LYS A 310 5.63 32.23 -14.18
C LYS A 310 6.02 31.45 -15.44
N ALA A 311 5.56 30.21 -15.55
CA ALA A 311 5.83 29.41 -16.73
C ALA A 311 5.22 30.11 -17.96
N VAL A 312 6.04 30.30 -19.00
CA VAL A 312 5.66 30.87 -20.30
C VAL A 312 6.40 30.13 -21.42
N GLY A 313 5.75 29.94 -22.55
CA GLY A 313 6.30 29.32 -23.75
C GLY A 313 6.09 27.81 -23.84
N SER A 314 6.73 27.20 -24.84
CA SER A 314 6.62 25.77 -25.14
C SER A 314 7.22 24.89 -24.03
N ALA A 315 6.65 23.70 -23.85
CA ALA A 315 7.17 22.64 -22.99
C ALA A 315 6.97 21.26 -23.68
N PRO A 316 7.83 20.26 -23.43
CA PRO A 316 7.64 18.91 -23.96
C PRO A 316 6.42 18.25 -23.31
N LEU A 317 5.64 17.44 -24.03
CA LEU A 317 4.54 16.70 -23.41
C LEU A 317 5.04 15.75 -22.30
N THR A 318 4.25 15.59 -21.24
CA THR A 318 4.53 14.59 -20.20
C THR A 318 4.08 13.20 -20.66
N PRO A 319 4.56 12.12 -20.04
CA PRO A 319 4.21 10.75 -20.43
C PRO A 319 2.69 10.50 -20.47
N ILE A 320 1.95 11.03 -19.49
CA ILE A 320 0.49 10.87 -19.43
C ILE A 320 -0.23 11.64 -20.56
N GLN A 321 0.31 12.77 -20.99
CA GLN A 321 -0.23 13.52 -22.12
C GLN A 321 0.01 12.80 -23.45
N HIS A 322 1.17 12.15 -23.62
CA HIS A 322 1.39 11.25 -24.76
C HIS A 322 0.40 10.09 -24.78
N TRP A 323 0.26 9.38 -23.65
CA TRP A 323 -0.75 8.33 -23.49
C TRP A 323 -2.15 8.85 -23.84
N PHE A 324 -2.53 10.03 -23.35
CA PHE A 324 -3.84 10.61 -23.62
C PHE A 324 -4.12 10.81 -25.11
N PHE A 325 -3.21 11.48 -25.84
CA PHE A 325 -3.40 11.77 -27.26
C PHE A 325 -3.29 10.51 -28.14
N GLU A 326 -2.61 9.47 -27.67
CA GLU A 326 -2.62 8.15 -28.34
C GLU A 326 -3.99 7.47 -28.26
N HIS A 327 -4.70 7.63 -27.14
CA HIS A 327 -5.96 6.93 -26.85
C HIS A 327 -7.23 7.74 -27.16
N HIS A 328 -7.14 9.07 -27.21
CA HIS A 328 -8.28 9.98 -27.45
C HIS A 328 -8.06 10.76 -28.76
N ARG A 329 -8.36 10.13 -29.90
CA ARG A 329 -8.06 10.68 -31.23
C ARG A 329 -9.24 11.34 -31.93
N LEU A 330 -10.46 11.01 -31.52
CA LEU A 330 -11.70 11.47 -32.18
C LEU A 330 -12.14 12.83 -31.65
N THR A 331 -12.15 13.01 -30.33
CA THR A 331 -12.63 14.23 -29.65
C THR A 331 -11.83 14.45 -28.37
N PRO A 332 -10.51 14.70 -28.47
CA PRO A 332 -9.64 14.93 -27.31
C PRO A 332 -10.02 16.17 -26.49
N GLN A 333 -10.90 17.04 -26.98
CA GLN A 333 -11.34 18.22 -26.22
C GLN A 333 -12.39 17.88 -25.15
N GLN A 334 -13.02 16.70 -25.23
CA GLN A 334 -14.04 16.26 -24.28
C GLN A 334 -13.49 15.10 -23.45
N PHE A 335 -12.61 15.44 -22.52
CA PHE A 335 -12.11 14.56 -21.49
C PHE A 335 -11.92 15.35 -20.19
N ASN A 336 -13.07 15.62 -19.55
CA ASN A 336 -13.19 16.58 -18.48
C ASN A 336 -13.33 15.90 -17.12
N MET A 337 -13.16 16.70 -16.08
CA MET A 337 -13.54 16.38 -14.70
C MET A 337 -14.41 17.51 -14.17
N SER A 338 -15.40 17.18 -13.35
CA SER A 338 -16.33 18.19 -12.85
C SER A 338 -16.81 17.98 -11.42
N LEU A 339 -17.12 19.09 -10.75
CA LEU A 339 -17.73 19.13 -9.42
C LEU A 339 -18.97 20.01 -9.45
N MET A 340 -20.07 19.49 -8.91
CA MET A 340 -21.30 20.24 -8.66
C MET A 340 -21.46 20.37 -7.14
N LEU A 341 -21.36 21.61 -6.67
CA LEU A 341 -21.43 21.94 -5.25
C LEU A 341 -22.76 22.61 -4.93
N LYS A 342 -23.41 22.16 -3.86
CA LYS A 342 -24.51 22.85 -3.20
C LYS A 342 -23.93 23.76 -2.13
N LEU A 343 -24.36 25.02 -2.15
CA LEU A 343 -23.90 26.02 -1.20
C LEU A 343 -24.93 26.13 -0.08
N GLU A 344 -24.50 26.09 1.20
CA GLU A 344 -25.43 26.28 2.33
C GLU A 344 -26.02 27.69 2.38
N LYS A 345 -25.31 28.67 1.82
CA LYS A 345 -25.72 30.07 1.75
C LYS A 345 -25.40 30.63 0.37
N GLU A 346 -26.19 31.60 -0.06
CA GLU A 346 -25.90 32.34 -1.28
C GLU A 346 -24.58 33.11 -1.10
N LEU A 347 -23.62 32.84 -2.00
CA LEU A 347 -22.33 33.52 -2.04
C LEU A 347 -22.36 34.73 -2.98
N GLU A 348 -21.48 35.70 -2.72
CA GLU A 348 -21.39 36.91 -3.53
C GLU A 348 -20.69 36.60 -4.87
N ALA A 349 -21.40 36.82 -5.98
CA ALA A 349 -20.90 36.43 -7.30
C ALA A 349 -19.63 37.17 -7.74
N SER A 350 -19.46 38.43 -7.32
CA SER A 350 -18.24 39.23 -7.51
C SER A 350 -17.04 38.62 -6.80
N LEU A 351 -17.21 38.19 -5.54
CA LEU A 351 -16.15 37.52 -4.78
C LEU A 351 -15.82 36.16 -5.38
N LEU A 352 -16.82 35.37 -5.79
CA LEU A 352 -16.59 34.10 -6.50
C LEU A 352 -15.79 34.31 -7.78
N LYS A 353 -16.16 35.31 -8.59
CA LYS A 353 -15.42 35.65 -9.81
C LYS A 353 -13.98 36.04 -9.52
N GLU A 354 -13.76 36.85 -8.48
CA GLU A 354 -12.42 37.25 -8.05
C GLU A 354 -11.61 36.06 -7.51
N THR A 355 -12.23 35.14 -6.76
CA THR A 355 -11.60 33.89 -6.32
C THR A 355 -11.11 33.07 -7.51
N ILE A 356 -11.94 32.90 -8.54
CA ILE A 356 -11.52 32.22 -9.78
C ILE A 356 -10.36 32.98 -10.42
N ASN A 357 -10.42 34.31 -10.55
CA ASN A 357 -9.32 35.09 -11.11
C ASN A 357 -7.99 34.84 -10.38
N ARG A 358 -8.00 34.85 -9.05
CA ARG A 358 -6.79 34.61 -8.24
C ARG A 358 -6.27 33.19 -8.34
N LEU A 359 -7.14 32.19 -8.47
CA LEU A 359 -6.72 30.81 -8.74
C LEU A 359 -5.96 30.70 -10.08
N LEU A 360 -6.50 31.33 -11.12
CA LEU A 360 -5.89 31.34 -12.46
C LEU A 360 -4.54 32.06 -12.48
N GLU A 361 -4.40 33.15 -11.71
CA GLU A 361 -3.14 33.89 -11.57
C GLU A 361 -2.07 33.10 -10.77
N ARG A 362 -2.52 32.37 -9.75
CA ARG A 362 -1.65 31.59 -8.84
C ARG A 362 -1.05 30.37 -9.54
N HIS A 363 -1.85 29.66 -10.33
CA HIS A 363 -1.50 28.33 -10.86
C HIS A 363 -1.30 28.33 -12.36
N ASP A 364 -0.09 28.03 -12.79
CA ASP A 364 0.33 28.13 -14.19
C ASP A 364 -0.39 27.13 -15.11
N ALA A 365 -0.86 25.99 -14.59
CA ALA A 365 -1.59 24.99 -15.35
C ALA A 365 -2.88 25.51 -16.00
N PHE A 366 -3.51 26.56 -15.46
CA PHE A 366 -4.68 27.16 -16.09
C PHE A 366 -4.36 27.98 -17.35
N ARG A 367 -3.07 28.27 -17.60
CA ARG A 367 -2.56 28.95 -18.79
C ARG A 367 -2.05 27.97 -19.85
N LEU A 368 -2.20 26.66 -19.62
CA LEU A 368 -1.86 25.62 -20.59
C LEU A 368 -2.83 25.60 -21.75
N ARG A 369 -2.27 25.49 -22.95
CA ARG A 369 -2.96 25.10 -24.17
C ARG A 369 -2.23 23.97 -24.87
N PHE A 370 -2.96 23.24 -25.70
CA PHE A 370 -2.43 22.19 -26.55
C PHE A 370 -2.80 22.46 -28.00
N VAL A 371 -1.80 22.43 -28.87
CA VAL A 371 -1.98 22.70 -30.30
C VAL A 371 -1.42 21.53 -31.09
N TYR A 372 -2.19 21.05 -32.06
CA TYR A 372 -1.75 20.01 -32.98
C TYR A 372 -1.09 20.66 -34.21
N GLN A 373 0.22 20.49 -34.36
CA GLN A 373 1.03 21.07 -35.45
C GLN A 373 2.06 20.06 -35.95
N ASP A 374 2.34 20.07 -37.25
CA ASP A 374 3.34 19.20 -37.89
C ASP A 374 3.17 17.69 -37.60
N GLY A 375 1.94 17.26 -37.34
CA GLY A 375 1.61 15.85 -37.07
C GLY A 375 1.79 15.42 -35.61
N ASP A 376 2.04 16.35 -34.69
CA ASP A 376 2.18 16.06 -33.26
C ASP A 376 1.47 17.11 -32.38
N TRP A 377 1.20 16.74 -31.13
CA TRP A 377 0.66 17.65 -30.12
C TRP A 377 1.79 18.37 -29.40
N GLN A 378 1.62 19.67 -29.20
CA GLN A 378 2.54 20.50 -28.43
C GLN A 378 1.78 21.16 -27.27
N GLN A 379 2.44 21.28 -26.12
CA GLN A 379 1.92 22.08 -25.00
C GLN A 379 2.65 23.41 -24.87
N GLU A 380 1.89 24.44 -24.49
CA GLU A 380 2.40 25.79 -24.33
C GLU A 380 1.71 26.50 -23.17
N PHE A 381 2.50 27.24 -22.40
CA PHE A 381 2.02 28.12 -21.34
C PHE A 381 1.92 29.55 -21.88
N ILE A 382 0.71 30.10 -21.95
CA ILE A 382 0.54 31.48 -22.40
C ILE A 382 0.84 32.49 -21.28
N GLU A 383 1.24 33.70 -21.66
CA GLU A 383 1.68 34.73 -20.71
C GLU A 383 0.55 35.21 -19.79
N SER A 384 -0.64 35.44 -20.34
CA SER A 384 -1.81 35.93 -19.60
C SER A 384 -3.12 35.41 -20.20
N LEU A 385 -4.18 35.38 -19.38
CA LEU A 385 -5.52 34.99 -19.81
C LEU A 385 -6.33 36.24 -20.14
N GLU A 386 -7.10 36.19 -21.22
CA GLU A 386 -7.91 37.34 -21.68
C GLU A 386 -9.24 37.49 -20.93
N HIS A 387 -9.77 36.39 -20.37
CA HIS A 387 -11.09 36.36 -19.73
C HIS A 387 -11.11 35.45 -18.51
N ILE A 388 -11.97 35.80 -17.55
CA ILE A 388 -12.27 34.97 -16.38
C ILE A 388 -13.45 34.05 -16.74
N PRO A 389 -13.29 32.72 -16.71
CA PRO A 389 -14.29 31.74 -17.15
C PRO A 389 -15.39 31.53 -16.10
N PHE A 390 -16.09 32.61 -15.75
CA PHE A 390 -17.14 32.62 -14.73
C PHE A 390 -18.46 33.15 -15.29
N GLU A 391 -19.51 32.32 -15.22
CA GLU A 391 -20.86 32.64 -15.66
C GLU A 391 -21.84 32.59 -14.49
N VAL A 392 -22.77 33.54 -14.40
CA VAL A 392 -23.91 33.48 -13.47
C VAL A 392 -25.17 33.16 -14.26
N VAL A 393 -25.86 32.08 -13.87
CA VAL A 393 -27.09 31.62 -14.51
C VAL A 393 -28.23 31.71 -13.50
N ASP A 394 -29.23 32.53 -13.79
CA ASP A 394 -30.39 32.71 -12.92
C ASP A 394 -31.56 31.83 -13.36
N PHE A 395 -31.81 30.77 -12.59
CA PHE A 395 -32.93 29.85 -12.74
C PHE A 395 -33.99 30.03 -11.64
N SER A 396 -33.96 31.14 -10.89
CA SER A 396 -34.97 31.45 -9.87
C SER A 396 -36.39 31.56 -10.43
N ASN A 397 -36.52 31.94 -11.70
CA ASN A 397 -37.80 32.04 -12.40
C ASN A 397 -38.24 30.72 -13.07
N ILE A 398 -37.41 29.67 -13.04
CA ILE A 398 -37.76 28.34 -13.55
C ILE A 398 -38.53 27.58 -12.46
N PRO A 399 -39.65 26.91 -12.78
CA PRO A 399 -40.35 26.07 -11.80
C PRO A 399 -39.41 25.04 -11.16
N LYS A 400 -39.40 24.91 -9.83
CA LYS A 400 -38.48 24.04 -9.07
C LYS A 400 -38.32 22.62 -9.64
N ARG A 401 -39.42 22.01 -10.11
CA ARG A 401 -39.42 20.69 -10.76
C ARG A 401 -38.59 20.58 -12.05
N ARG A 402 -38.26 21.70 -12.70
CA ARG A 402 -37.47 21.77 -13.95
C ARG A 402 -36.05 22.29 -13.72
N GLN A 403 -35.75 22.87 -12.55
CA GLN A 403 -34.43 23.45 -12.27
C GLN A 403 -33.32 22.39 -12.38
N LYS A 404 -33.52 21.20 -11.80
CA LYS A 404 -32.56 20.08 -11.93
C LYS A 404 -32.22 19.79 -13.39
N ALA A 405 -33.24 19.57 -14.24
CA ALA A 405 -33.02 19.26 -15.64
C ALA A 405 -32.32 20.41 -16.40
N ALA A 406 -32.64 21.67 -16.08
CA ALA A 406 -31.99 22.84 -16.68
C ALA A 406 -30.51 22.97 -16.28
N ILE A 407 -30.17 22.63 -15.03
CA ILE A 407 -28.77 22.56 -14.56
C ILE A 407 -28.03 21.45 -15.32
N GLU A 408 -28.62 20.26 -15.40
CA GLU A 408 -28.02 19.10 -16.09
C GLU A 408 -27.80 19.39 -17.59
N GLU A 409 -28.75 20.07 -18.26
CA GLU A 409 -28.62 20.50 -19.65
C GLU A 409 -27.49 21.53 -19.84
N LYS A 410 -27.43 22.57 -18.99
CA LYS A 410 -26.36 23.57 -19.05
C LYS A 410 -24.99 22.93 -18.74
N ALA A 411 -24.93 22.00 -17.80
CA ALA A 411 -23.71 21.27 -17.48
C ALA A 411 -23.22 20.47 -18.70
N ALA A 412 -24.10 19.73 -19.39
CA ALA A 412 -23.75 18.99 -20.60
C ALA A 412 -23.22 19.90 -21.72
N GLN A 413 -23.85 21.07 -21.94
CA GLN A 413 -23.36 22.06 -22.91
C GLN A 413 -21.94 22.55 -22.59
N VAL A 414 -21.63 22.73 -21.31
CA VAL A 414 -20.28 23.18 -20.89
C VAL A 414 -19.24 22.09 -21.05
N GLN A 415 -19.59 20.83 -20.82
CA GLN A 415 -18.69 19.69 -21.07
C GLN A 415 -18.22 19.61 -22.52
N GLU A 416 -19.10 19.98 -23.47
CA GLU A 416 -18.80 19.95 -24.91
C GLU A 416 -18.14 21.24 -25.43
N SER A 417 -17.84 22.22 -24.55
CA SER A 417 -17.44 23.58 -24.94
C SER A 417 -15.93 23.84 -25.01
N PHE A 418 -15.10 22.86 -24.65
CA PHE A 418 -13.65 23.05 -24.61
C PHE A 418 -13.02 23.02 -26.01
N ASP A 419 -12.02 23.88 -26.19
CA ASP A 419 -11.06 23.82 -27.28
C ASP A 419 -9.68 23.83 -26.63
N LEU A 420 -8.89 22.77 -26.86
CA LEU A 420 -7.57 22.61 -26.24
C LEU A 420 -6.60 23.74 -26.61
N SER A 421 -6.82 24.42 -27.74
CA SER A 421 -5.98 25.54 -28.20
C SER A 421 -6.33 26.88 -27.54
N VAL A 422 -7.48 26.96 -26.84
CA VAL A 422 -8.02 28.20 -26.26
C VAL A 422 -8.14 28.07 -24.73
N PRO A 423 -7.11 28.49 -23.97
CA PRO A 423 -7.16 28.51 -22.52
C PRO A 423 -8.05 29.68 -22.00
N PRO A 424 -8.53 29.61 -20.75
CA PRO A 424 -8.22 28.56 -19.77
C PRO A 424 -9.11 27.32 -19.97
N LEU A 425 -8.56 26.14 -19.70
CA LEU A 425 -9.28 24.85 -19.79
C LEU A 425 -10.07 24.54 -18.51
N ILE A 426 -10.78 25.56 -18.01
CA ILE A 426 -11.73 25.50 -16.89
C ILE A 426 -12.96 26.35 -17.21
N ARG A 427 -14.12 25.96 -16.68
CA ARG A 427 -15.39 26.69 -16.74
C ARG A 427 -16.04 26.66 -15.37
N THR A 428 -16.55 27.81 -14.92
CA THR A 428 -17.25 27.95 -13.64
C THR A 428 -18.62 28.56 -13.86
N ILE A 429 -19.66 27.90 -13.35
CA ILE A 429 -21.05 28.37 -13.45
C ILE A 429 -21.66 28.47 -12.06
N TYR A 430 -22.13 29.67 -11.71
CA TYR A 430 -22.88 29.90 -10.49
C TYR A 430 -24.39 29.97 -10.80
N PHE A 431 -25.13 28.96 -10.37
CA PHE A 431 -26.57 28.87 -10.57
C PHE A 431 -27.33 29.46 -9.38
N LYS A 432 -28.22 30.42 -9.65
CA LYS A 432 -29.17 30.93 -8.66
C LYS A 432 -30.52 30.24 -8.83
N LEU A 433 -31.02 29.57 -7.79
CA LEU A 433 -32.27 28.79 -7.85
C LEU A 433 -33.44 29.46 -7.10
N GLY A 434 -33.18 30.60 -6.47
CA GLY A 434 -34.16 31.36 -5.67
C GLY A 434 -34.23 30.87 -4.22
N ASN A 435 -34.79 31.72 -3.33
CA ASN A 435 -34.89 31.45 -1.88
C ASN A 435 -33.54 31.12 -1.19
N GLY A 436 -32.44 31.67 -1.70
CA GLY A 436 -31.09 31.41 -1.19
C GLY A 436 -30.47 30.07 -1.62
N ASP A 437 -31.18 29.26 -2.41
CA ASP A 437 -30.67 28.00 -2.96
C ASP A 437 -29.79 28.27 -4.19
N SER A 438 -28.61 27.66 -4.24
CA SER A 438 -27.64 27.88 -5.30
C SER A 438 -26.74 26.66 -5.54
N ARG A 439 -26.14 26.61 -6.73
CA ARG A 439 -25.12 25.61 -7.10
C ARG A 439 -23.90 26.28 -7.69
N LEU A 440 -22.74 25.70 -7.48
CA LEU A 440 -21.51 26.05 -8.17
C LEU A 440 -21.02 24.82 -8.95
N LEU A 441 -20.98 24.93 -10.27
CA LEU A 441 -20.37 23.94 -11.15
C LEU A 441 -18.98 24.41 -11.53
N ILE A 442 -17.98 23.55 -11.34
CA ILE A 442 -16.62 23.74 -11.84
C ILE A 442 -16.32 22.56 -12.76
N VAL A 443 -15.97 22.84 -14.02
CA VAL A 443 -15.56 21.85 -15.01
C VAL A 443 -14.15 22.19 -15.46
N LEU A 444 -13.25 21.22 -15.47
CA LEU A 444 -11.89 21.38 -16.00
C LEU A 444 -11.58 20.26 -17.00
N HIS A 445 -10.65 20.53 -17.92
CA HIS A 445 -10.12 19.49 -18.78
C HIS A 445 -9.06 18.68 -18.02
N HIS A 446 -9.07 17.34 -18.12
CA HIS A 446 -8.16 16.48 -17.36
C HIS A 446 -6.66 16.71 -17.70
N LEU A 447 -6.36 17.25 -18.89
CA LEU A 447 -4.99 17.62 -19.29
C LEU A 447 -4.31 18.65 -18.36
N ILE A 448 -5.09 19.45 -17.63
CA ILE A 448 -4.53 20.51 -16.76
C ILE A 448 -4.59 20.17 -15.27
N ALA A 449 -5.25 19.09 -14.88
CA ALA A 449 -5.40 18.70 -13.47
C ALA A 449 -5.75 17.21 -13.31
N ASP A 450 -5.33 16.65 -12.20
CA ASP A 450 -5.67 15.31 -11.73
C ASP A 450 -6.43 15.33 -10.39
N GLY A 451 -6.77 14.15 -9.86
CA GLY A 451 -7.46 14.02 -8.58
C GLY A 451 -6.70 14.61 -7.38
N VAL A 452 -5.38 14.70 -7.44
CA VAL A 452 -4.57 15.38 -6.41
C VAL A 452 -4.68 16.90 -6.59
N SER A 453 -4.55 17.38 -7.82
CA SER A 453 -4.70 18.80 -8.16
C SER A 453 -6.07 19.34 -7.76
N TRP A 454 -7.14 18.57 -7.90
CA TRP A 454 -8.47 18.95 -7.42
C TRP A 454 -8.52 19.30 -5.94
N ARG A 455 -7.76 18.58 -5.10
CA ARG A 455 -7.66 18.88 -3.66
C ARG A 455 -7.03 20.24 -3.44
N PHE A 456 -5.94 20.54 -4.16
CA PHE A 456 -5.27 21.84 -4.08
C PHE A 456 -6.15 22.97 -4.62
N ILE A 457 -6.84 22.75 -5.75
CA ILE A 457 -7.78 23.71 -6.33
C ILE A 457 -8.86 24.08 -5.31
N MET A 458 -9.48 23.10 -4.67
CA MET A 458 -10.56 23.34 -3.72
C MET A 458 -10.06 23.97 -2.41
N GLU A 459 -8.89 23.54 -1.92
CA GLU A 459 -8.26 24.17 -0.75
C GLU A 459 -7.91 25.65 -1.02
N ASP A 460 -7.29 25.96 -2.16
CA ASP A 460 -6.97 27.33 -2.53
C ASP A 460 -8.22 28.14 -2.81
N PHE A 461 -9.23 27.57 -3.46
CA PHE A 461 -10.53 28.21 -3.67
C PHE A 461 -11.11 28.65 -2.32
N ALA A 462 -11.11 27.75 -1.33
CA ALA A 462 -11.63 28.03 0.01
C ALA A 462 -10.87 29.11 0.75
N ASN A 463 -9.55 29.03 0.72
CA ASN A 463 -8.70 29.99 1.42
C ASN A 463 -8.79 31.38 0.77
N ILE A 464 -8.71 31.45 -0.56
CA ILE A 464 -8.80 32.73 -1.30
C ILE A 464 -10.16 33.38 -1.07
N TYR A 465 -11.27 32.64 -1.17
CA TYR A 465 -12.59 33.22 -0.93
C TYR A 465 -12.73 33.77 0.50
N THR A 466 -12.25 33.02 1.50
CA THR A 466 -12.26 33.44 2.91
C THR A 466 -11.41 34.69 3.15
N GLN A 467 -10.23 34.75 2.54
CA GLN A 467 -9.33 35.92 2.58
C GLN A 467 -9.96 37.16 1.93
N LEU A 468 -10.63 37.00 0.78
CA LEU A 468 -11.35 38.08 0.12
C LEU A 468 -12.51 38.60 0.97
N LEU A 469 -13.27 37.72 1.63
CA LEU A 469 -14.31 38.12 2.59
C LEU A 469 -13.76 38.99 3.73
N GLN A 470 -12.54 38.70 4.17
CA GLN A 470 -11.86 39.41 5.26
C GLN A 470 -11.07 40.63 4.78
N ASN A 471 -11.01 40.89 3.47
CA ASN A 471 -10.13 41.88 2.83
C ASN A 471 -8.65 41.69 3.21
N GLN A 472 -8.21 40.44 3.36
CA GLN A 472 -6.85 40.04 3.73
C GLN A 472 -6.32 39.06 2.70
N LEU A 473 -5.96 39.57 1.51
CA LEU A 473 -5.39 38.73 0.46
C LEU A 473 -3.88 38.62 0.66
N GLU A 474 -3.41 37.41 0.95
CA GLU A 474 -1.98 37.10 1.04
C GLU A 474 -1.51 36.44 -0.26
N GLU A 475 -0.26 36.73 -0.65
CA GLU A 475 0.37 36.01 -1.75
C GLU A 475 0.63 34.57 -1.31
N GLY A 476 0.16 33.61 -2.12
CA GLY A 476 0.35 32.20 -1.84
C GLY A 476 1.76 31.73 -2.20
N PHE A 477 2.22 30.68 -1.52
CA PHE A 477 3.46 29.98 -1.86
C PHE A 477 3.39 29.40 -3.29
N ARG A 478 4.45 29.59 -4.09
CA ARG A 478 4.61 28.97 -5.42
C ARG A 478 5.52 27.76 -5.32
N SER A 479 5.07 26.64 -5.86
CA SER A 479 5.83 25.40 -5.99
C SER A 479 6.38 25.25 -7.40
N THR A 480 7.09 24.15 -7.67
CA THR A 480 7.72 23.94 -8.98
C THR A 480 6.69 23.96 -10.11
N SER A 481 6.92 24.64 -11.23
CA SER A 481 5.94 24.70 -12.32
C SER A 481 5.80 23.35 -13.03
N TYR A 482 4.61 23.09 -13.58
CA TYR A 482 4.38 21.90 -14.40
C TYR A 482 5.27 21.87 -15.67
N LYS A 483 5.66 23.05 -16.17
CA LYS A 483 6.62 23.20 -17.26
C LYS A 483 7.99 22.63 -16.87
N THR A 484 8.55 23.11 -15.77
CA THR A 484 9.86 22.64 -15.28
C THR A 484 9.83 21.15 -14.95
N TRP A 485 8.71 20.65 -14.40
CA TRP A 485 8.51 19.22 -14.23
C TRP A 485 8.60 18.45 -15.54
N ALA A 486 7.90 18.88 -16.59
CA ALA A 486 7.93 18.23 -17.90
C ALA A 486 9.34 18.24 -18.53
N GLU A 487 10.07 19.38 -18.45
CA GLU A 487 11.45 19.51 -18.92
C GLU A 487 12.42 18.61 -18.15
N LYS A 488 12.23 18.48 -16.83
CA LYS A 488 13.04 17.59 -16.00
C LYS A 488 12.74 16.12 -16.29
N LEU A 489 11.49 15.73 -16.56
CA LEU A 489 11.16 14.37 -17.01
C LEU A 489 11.82 14.03 -18.35
N GLN A 490 11.87 14.99 -19.28
CA GLN A 490 12.56 14.81 -20.56
C GLN A 490 14.07 14.60 -20.38
N THR A 491 14.67 15.27 -19.40
CA THR A 491 16.08 15.08 -19.01
C THR A 491 16.28 13.72 -18.34
N LEU A 492 15.41 13.36 -17.40
CA LEU A 492 15.43 12.11 -16.65
C LEU A 492 15.36 10.88 -17.56
N ALA A 493 14.62 10.96 -18.68
CA ALA A 493 14.49 9.85 -19.63
C ALA A 493 15.84 9.29 -20.12
N ASN A 494 16.89 10.12 -20.18
CA ASN A 494 18.22 9.73 -20.63
C ASN A 494 19.23 9.54 -19.48
N SER A 495 18.77 9.51 -18.23
CA SER A 495 19.65 9.37 -17.08
C SER A 495 20.08 7.91 -16.83
N PRO A 496 21.26 7.69 -16.19
CA PRO A 496 21.69 6.36 -15.79
C PRO A 496 20.71 5.64 -14.84
N GLU A 497 20.04 6.41 -13.97
CA GLU A 497 19.06 5.89 -13.02
C GLU A 497 17.89 5.23 -13.76
N LEU A 498 17.28 5.90 -14.74
CA LEU A 498 16.18 5.34 -15.53
C LEU A 498 16.64 4.25 -16.49
N GLU A 499 17.87 4.34 -17.00
CA GLU A 499 18.44 3.25 -17.81
C GLU A 499 18.52 1.93 -17.03
N SER A 500 18.77 1.99 -15.73
CA SER A 500 18.82 0.80 -14.87
C SER A 500 17.47 0.08 -14.71
N GLU A 501 16.34 0.77 -14.99
CA GLU A 501 15.00 0.21 -14.89
C GLU A 501 14.54 -0.53 -16.16
N ILE A 502 15.18 -0.29 -17.32
CA ILE A 502 14.77 -0.85 -18.61
C ILE A 502 14.59 -2.38 -18.57
N PRO A 503 15.50 -3.19 -17.98
CA PRO A 503 15.33 -4.63 -17.92
C PRO A 503 14.07 -5.06 -17.18
N PHE A 504 13.72 -4.36 -16.08
CA PHE A 504 12.51 -4.65 -15.31
C PHE A 504 11.26 -4.38 -16.16
N TRP A 505 11.19 -3.23 -16.84
CA TRP A 505 10.02 -2.88 -17.64
C TRP A 505 9.86 -3.76 -18.89
N LEU A 506 10.97 -4.23 -19.48
CA LEU A 506 10.92 -5.19 -20.58
C LEU A 506 10.33 -6.53 -20.11
N GLU A 507 10.73 -7.03 -18.93
CA GLU A 507 10.15 -8.24 -18.33
C GLU A 507 8.64 -8.11 -18.12
N GLN A 508 8.17 -6.94 -17.65
CA GLN A 508 6.74 -6.67 -17.49
C GLN A 508 5.98 -6.61 -18.83
N ALA A 509 6.66 -6.20 -19.90
CA ALA A 509 6.08 -6.01 -21.23
C ALA A 509 6.00 -7.29 -22.08
N GLU A 510 6.77 -8.32 -21.74
CA GLU A 510 6.71 -9.63 -22.40
C GLU A 510 5.32 -10.25 -22.23
N VAL A 511 4.81 -10.88 -23.29
CA VAL A 511 3.50 -11.57 -23.25
C VAL A 511 3.74 -13.07 -23.07
N GLU A 512 3.21 -13.65 -22.00
CA GLU A 512 3.34 -15.08 -21.69
C GLU A 512 2.02 -15.85 -21.92
N ASP A 513 2.12 -17.11 -22.37
CA ASP A 513 0.96 -17.97 -22.66
C ASP A 513 0.11 -18.33 -21.42
N ASP A 514 0.69 -18.21 -20.22
CA ASP A 514 0.03 -18.51 -18.95
C ASP A 514 -0.55 -17.27 -18.24
N GLU A 515 -0.52 -16.10 -18.88
CA GLU A 515 -1.26 -14.91 -18.46
C GLU A 515 -2.78 -15.05 -18.66
N ALA A 516 -3.55 -14.37 -17.80
CA ALA A 516 -4.99 -14.27 -17.90
C ALA A 516 -5.40 -13.41 -19.11
N ILE A 517 -6.16 -14.00 -20.03
CA ILE A 517 -6.91 -13.28 -21.06
C ILE A 517 -8.35 -13.17 -20.57
N LEU A 518 -8.87 -11.94 -20.45
CA LEU A 518 -10.22 -11.72 -19.93
C LEU A 518 -11.29 -12.24 -20.92
N PRO A 519 -12.17 -13.16 -20.51
CA PRO A 519 -13.29 -13.60 -21.34
C PRO A 519 -14.26 -12.44 -21.60
N VAL A 520 -14.68 -12.24 -22.85
CA VAL A 520 -15.71 -11.25 -23.23
C VAL A 520 -17.03 -11.95 -23.58
N ASP A 521 -18.17 -11.32 -23.27
CA ASP A 521 -19.49 -11.86 -23.64
C ASP A 521 -19.82 -11.61 -25.12
N PHE A 522 -19.33 -10.51 -25.67
CA PHE A 522 -19.61 -10.03 -27.02
C PHE A 522 -18.29 -9.63 -27.72
N ALA A 523 -17.71 -10.56 -28.47
CA ALA A 523 -16.39 -10.37 -29.09
C ALA A 523 -16.33 -9.22 -30.14
N GLU A 524 -17.46 -8.90 -30.78
CA GLU A 524 -17.57 -7.83 -31.77
C GLU A 524 -18.05 -6.49 -31.16
N GLY A 525 -18.13 -6.42 -29.83
CA GLY A 525 -18.57 -5.25 -29.09
C GLY A 525 -17.61 -4.06 -29.21
N ILE A 526 -18.15 -2.87 -29.48
CA ILE A 526 -17.35 -1.63 -29.51
C ILE A 526 -17.15 -1.11 -28.07
N ASN A 527 -15.89 -1.08 -27.61
CA ASN A 527 -15.49 -0.56 -26.30
C ASN A 527 -15.35 0.97 -26.29
N SER A 528 -16.47 1.68 -26.16
CA SER A 528 -16.52 3.15 -26.16
C SER A 528 -17.12 3.73 -24.90
N TYR A 529 -16.78 4.99 -24.56
CA TYR A 529 -17.35 5.69 -23.40
C TYR A 529 -18.88 5.78 -23.43
N GLY A 530 -19.49 5.92 -24.61
CA GLY A 530 -20.95 5.99 -24.78
C GLY A 530 -21.68 4.70 -24.44
N SER A 531 -20.95 3.60 -24.26
CA SER A 531 -21.47 2.29 -23.88
C SER A 531 -21.09 1.89 -22.45
N VAL A 532 -20.51 2.81 -21.66
CA VAL A 532 -20.06 2.52 -20.31
C VAL A 532 -21.23 2.34 -19.37
N GLU A 533 -21.25 1.18 -18.73
CA GLU A 533 -22.00 0.93 -17.50
C GLU A 533 -21.03 0.76 -16.33
N HIS A 534 -21.57 0.85 -15.12
CA HIS A 534 -20.80 0.56 -13.93
C HIS A 534 -21.60 -0.18 -12.88
N VAL A 535 -20.90 -0.96 -12.07
CA VAL A 535 -21.40 -1.57 -10.85
C VAL A 535 -20.58 -1.01 -9.69
N THR A 536 -21.25 -0.50 -8.66
CA THR A 536 -20.59 -0.02 -7.44
C THR A 536 -21.05 -0.85 -6.27
N LEU A 537 -20.10 -1.41 -5.54
CA LEU A 537 -20.32 -2.11 -4.28
C LEU A 537 -19.51 -1.44 -3.18
N SER A 538 -19.96 -1.59 -1.94
CA SER A 538 -19.34 -0.92 -0.79
C SER A 538 -19.13 -1.91 0.36
N LEU A 539 -18.02 -1.75 1.07
CA LEU A 539 -17.84 -2.38 2.38
C LEU A 539 -18.58 -1.58 3.44
N SER A 540 -19.03 -2.27 4.49
CA SER A 540 -19.54 -1.59 5.69
C SER A 540 -18.43 -0.77 6.36
N HIS A 541 -18.81 0.19 7.21
CA HIS A 541 -17.84 0.97 8.00
C HIS A 541 -16.86 0.09 8.79
N GLU A 542 -17.36 -0.97 9.43
CA GLU A 542 -16.55 -1.91 10.23
C GLU A 542 -15.48 -2.61 9.36
N HIS A 543 -15.90 -3.31 8.31
CA HIS A 543 -14.97 -3.91 7.35
C HIS A 543 -14.00 -2.90 6.72
N THR A 544 -14.45 -1.67 6.42
CA THR A 544 -13.58 -0.62 5.88
C THR A 544 -12.52 -0.22 6.91
N ASN A 545 -12.89 -0.07 8.18
CA ASN A 545 -11.97 0.25 9.26
C ASN A 545 -10.89 -0.84 9.41
N ILE A 546 -11.31 -2.11 9.45
CA ILE A 546 -10.37 -3.25 9.53
C ILE A 546 -9.43 -3.26 8.32
N LEU A 547 -9.99 -3.06 7.12
CA LEU A 547 -9.22 -3.02 5.87
C LEU A 547 -8.16 -1.91 5.84
N LEU A 548 -8.48 -0.72 6.35
CA LEU A 548 -7.57 0.44 6.31
C LEU A 548 -6.58 0.46 7.47
N HIS A 549 -6.97 0.00 8.66
CA HIS A 549 -6.19 0.22 9.88
C HIS A 549 -5.64 -1.05 10.50
N GLU A 550 -6.31 -2.19 10.37
CA GLU A 550 -5.91 -3.42 11.08
C GLU A 550 -5.15 -4.39 10.18
N LEU A 551 -5.61 -4.63 8.96
CA LEU A 551 -4.94 -5.54 8.02
C LEU A 551 -3.52 -5.06 7.62
N PRO A 552 -3.29 -3.78 7.29
CA PRO A 552 -1.93 -3.28 7.04
C PRO A 552 -0.97 -3.59 8.18
N LYS A 553 -1.40 -3.38 9.44
CA LYS A 553 -0.62 -3.68 10.65
C LYS A 553 -0.33 -5.17 10.80
N ALA A 554 -1.36 -6.01 10.62
CA ALA A 554 -1.25 -7.46 10.81
C ALA A 554 -0.27 -8.11 9.82
N PHE A 555 -0.28 -7.65 8.56
CA PHE A 555 0.52 -8.24 7.49
C PHE A 555 1.80 -7.47 7.15
N GLY A 556 2.03 -6.29 7.74
CA GLY A 556 3.10 -5.40 7.33
C GLY A 556 2.97 -4.99 5.86
N SER A 557 1.74 -4.76 5.41
CA SER A 557 1.37 -4.55 4.00
C SER A 557 0.72 -3.19 3.80
N GLN A 558 0.57 -2.76 2.56
CA GLN A 558 -0.20 -1.56 2.19
C GLN A 558 -1.60 -1.92 1.71
N ILE A 559 -2.51 -0.95 1.70
CA ILE A 559 -3.88 -1.15 1.20
C ILE A 559 -3.91 -1.70 -0.24
N ASN A 560 -3.02 -1.21 -1.11
CA ASN A 560 -2.91 -1.70 -2.48
C ASN A 560 -2.56 -3.19 -2.55
N ASP A 561 -1.71 -3.69 -1.65
CA ASP A 561 -1.34 -5.11 -1.60
C ASP A 561 -2.57 -5.98 -1.40
N ILE A 562 -3.45 -5.57 -0.47
CA ILE A 562 -4.68 -6.29 -0.13
C ILE A 562 -5.69 -6.20 -1.28
N LEU A 563 -5.93 -4.98 -1.80
CA LEU A 563 -6.89 -4.74 -2.88
C LEU A 563 -6.50 -5.50 -4.16
N ILE A 564 -5.22 -5.52 -4.50
CA ILE A 564 -4.69 -6.22 -5.68
C ILE A 564 -4.68 -7.73 -5.44
N THR A 565 -4.38 -8.20 -4.22
CA THR A 565 -4.47 -9.63 -3.89
C THR A 565 -5.89 -10.16 -4.11
N ALA A 566 -6.91 -9.46 -3.61
CA ALA A 566 -8.31 -9.82 -3.85
C ALA A 566 -8.64 -9.84 -5.34
N LEU A 567 -8.11 -8.86 -6.11
CA LEU A 567 -8.40 -8.74 -7.54
C LEU A 567 -7.79 -9.92 -8.31
N LEU A 568 -6.53 -10.23 -8.03
CA LEU A 568 -5.82 -11.37 -8.62
C LEU A 568 -6.56 -12.67 -8.34
N ARG A 569 -7.06 -12.89 -7.12
CA ARG A 569 -7.81 -14.10 -6.77
C ARG A 569 -9.11 -14.24 -7.57
N VAL A 570 -9.89 -13.15 -7.67
CA VAL A 570 -11.14 -13.14 -8.45
C VAL A 570 -10.88 -13.40 -9.93
N ILE A 571 -9.87 -12.73 -10.51
CA ILE A 571 -9.52 -12.94 -11.92
C ILE A 571 -8.93 -14.33 -12.15
N SER A 572 -8.17 -14.86 -11.19
CA SER A 572 -7.65 -16.22 -11.25
C SER A 572 -8.74 -17.28 -11.21
N GLU A 573 -9.76 -17.10 -10.39
CA GLU A 573 -10.92 -17.99 -10.36
C GLU A 573 -11.72 -17.88 -11.66
N TRP A 574 -11.90 -16.67 -12.19
CA TRP A 574 -12.66 -16.45 -13.42
C TRP A 574 -11.98 -17.02 -14.67
N THR A 575 -10.67 -16.87 -14.79
CA THR A 575 -9.89 -17.23 -15.99
C THR A 575 -9.19 -18.59 -15.88
N GLY A 576 -9.03 -19.11 -14.67
CA GLY A 576 -8.21 -20.29 -14.37
C GLY A 576 -6.70 -20.03 -14.42
N LYS A 577 -6.27 -18.79 -14.68
CA LYS A 577 -4.86 -18.41 -14.80
C LYS A 577 -4.38 -17.70 -13.53
N ARG A 578 -3.13 -17.92 -13.13
CA ARG A 578 -2.57 -17.35 -11.88
C ARG A 578 -1.64 -16.17 -12.09
N LYS A 579 -1.46 -15.76 -13.34
CA LYS A 579 -0.75 -14.56 -13.75
C LYS A 579 -1.72 -13.59 -14.39
N LEU A 580 -1.62 -12.32 -14.06
CA LEU A 580 -2.45 -11.26 -14.60
C LEU A 580 -1.56 -10.08 -14.94
N ARG A 581 -1.70 -9.59 -16.17
CA ARG A 581 -1.15 -8.31 -16.58
C ARG A 581 -2.25 -7.26 -16.46
N LEU A 582 -1.97 -6.19 -15.72
CA LEU A 582 -2.89 -5.10 -15.48
C LEU A 582 -2.20 -3.75 -15.65
N GLU A 583 -3.00 -2.77 -16.04
CA GLU A 583 -2.63 -1.37 -16.02
C GLU A 583 -2.90 -0.83 -14.61
N MET A 584 -1.90 -0.22 -13.98
CA MET A 584 -2.03 0.36 -12.65
C MET A 584 -1.71 1.85 -12.72
N GLU A 585 -2.55 2.65 -12.05
CA GLU A 585 -2.37 4.09 -11.94
C GLU A 585 -1.67 4.45 -10.62
N GLY A 586 -0.68 5.34 -10.72
CA GLY A 586 -0.05 6.02 -9.60
C GLY A 586 -0.29 7.53 -9.66
N HIS A 587 -0.02 8.24 -8.58
CA HIS A 587 -0.20 9.69 -8.55
C HIS A 587 0.86 10.46 -9.35
N GLY A 588 2.02 9.84 -9.62
CA GLY A 588 3.10 10.37 -10.46
C GLY A 588 3.80 11.63 -9.93
N ARG A 589 3.76 11.85 -8.62
CA ARG A 589 4.45 12.93 -7.90
C ARG A 589 5.59 12.36 -7.06
N GLU A 590 6.43 11.57 -7.72
CA GLU A 590 7.50 10.81 -7.09
C GLU A 590 8.74 11.65 -6.85
N ASP A 591 9.46 11.34 -5.78
CA ASP A 591 10.76 11.95 -5.42
C ASP A 591 11.90 11.33 -6.24
N ILE A 592 11.78 11.38 -7.58
CA ILE A 592 12.75 10.83 -8.54
C ILE A 592 13.57 11.92 -9.24
N VAL A 593 13.03 13.13 -9.29
CA VAL A 593 13.69 14.29 -9.89
C VAL A 593 14.26 15.15 -8.76
N ALA A 594 15.55 15.49 -8.85
CA ALA A 594 16.16 16.39 -7.88
C ALA A 594 15.63 17.83 -8.03
N ASP A 595 15.63 18.57 -6.92
CA ASP A 595 15.31 20.01 -6.86
C ASP A 595 13.94 20.35 -7.46
N VAL A 596 12.92 19.55 -7.14
CA VAL A 596 11.52 19.87 -7.45
C VAL A 596 10.69 19.82 -6.18
N ASN A 597 9.79 20.79 -6.06
CA ASN A 597 8.77 20.82 -5.04
C ASN A 597 7.41 20.75 -5.75
N LEU A 598 6.84 19.56 -5.85
CA LEU A 598 5.52 19.36 -6.50
C LEU A 598 4.34 19.51 -5.54
N SER A 599 4.61 19.90 -4.29
CA SER A 599 3.65 19.77 -3.21
C SER A 599 2.37 20.60 -3.45
N ARG A 600 2.47 21.67 -4.24
CA ARG A 600 1.34 22.57 -4.56
C ARG A 600 1.11 22.78 -6.06
N THR A 601 1.77 21.98 -6.89
CA THR A 601 1.76 22.15 -8.35
C THR A 601 0.51 21.52 -8.94
N ILE A 602 -0.30 22.31 -9.63
CA ILE A 602 -1.43 21.80 -10.41
C ILE A 602 -0.93 21.33 -11.78
N GLY A 603 -1.50 20.22 -12.26
CA GLY A 603 -1.19 19.59 -13.55
C GLY A 603 -1.72 18.16 -13.58
N TRP A 604 -1.58 17.47 -14.72
CA TRP A 604 -1.88 16.04 -14.78
C TRP A 604 -0.61 15.23 -14.54
N PHE A 605 -0.45 14.65 -13.35
CA PHE A 605 0.77 13.93 -12.96
C PHE A 605 0.63 12.41 -13.04
N THR A 606 -0.59 11.87 -13.14
CA THR A 606 -0.87 10.43 -13.12
C THR A 606 0.19 9.62 -13.86
N SER A 607 0.83 8.69 -13.17
CA SER A 607 1.67 7.68 -13.80
C SER A 607 0.81 6.48 -14.17
N ILE A 608 1.02 5.95 -15.36
CA ILE A 608 0.43 4.68 -15.79
C ILE A 608 1.56 3.69 -15.97
N MET A 609 1.41 2.50 -15.41
CA MET A 609 2.37 1.40 -15.54
C MET A 609 1.66 0.10 -15.87
N HIS A 610 2.35 -0.76 -16.62
CA HIS A 610 1.88 -2.12 -16.90
C HIS A 610 2.62 -3.08 -15.96
N LEU A 611 1.86 -3.81 -15.14
CA LEU A 611 2.40 -4.76 -14.18
C LEU A 611 1.88 -6.16 -14.45
N LYS A 612 2.79 -7.12 -14.43
CA LYS A 612 2.51 -8.54 -14.47
C LYS A 612 2.66 -9.09 -13.05
N LEU A 613 1.56 -9.54 -12.48
CA LEU A 613 1.52 -10.08 -11.14
C LEU A 613 1.14 -11.56 -11.17
N ALA A 614 1.74 -12.34 -10.28
CA ALA A 614 1.52 -13.76 -10.17
C ALA A 614 1.22 -14.19 -8.73
N LEU A 615 0.26 -15.11 -8.56
CA LEU A 615 0.04 -15.81 -7.31
C LEU A 615 0.66 -17.20 -7.39
N LYS A 616 1.60 -17.53 -6.50
CA LYS A 616 2.22 -18.87 -6.42
C LYS A 616 1.60 -19.68 -5.29
N SER A 617 1.52 -19.12 -4.10
CA SER A 617 0.93 -19.78 -2.93
C SER A 617 -0.58 -19.95 -3.03
N ARG A 618 -1.11 -20.96 -2.33
CA ARG A 618 -2.55 -21.14 -2.13
C ARG A 618 -3.04 -20.54 -0.81
N ASN A 619 -2.12 -20.21 0.10
CA ASN A 619 -2.42 -19.57 1.38
C ASN A 619 -2.57 -18.05 1.18
N ILE A 620 -3.56 -17.45 1.85
CA ILE A 620 -3.91 -16.04 1.64
C ILE A 620 -2.87 -15.07 2.21
N ALA A 621 -2.29 -15.38 3.38
CA ALA A 621 -1.24 -14.56 3.99
C ALA A 621 0.02 -14.53 3.12
N ASP A 622 0.39 -15.68 2.55
CA ASP A 622 1.51 -15.76 1.62
C ASP A 622 1.20 -15.04 0.29
N GLN A 623 -0.05 -15.08 -0.19
CA GLN A 623 -0.44 -14.34 -1.39
C GLN A 623 -0.35 -12.82 -1.19
N ILE A 624 -0.80 -12.31 -0.03
CA ILE A 624 -0.64 -10.88 0.31
C ILE A 624 0.84 -10.51 0.32
N ARG A 625 1.68 -11.36 0.94
CA ARG A 625 3.14 -11.15 0.95
C ARG A 625 3.74 -11.20 -0.45
N GLU A 626 3.36 -12.17 -1.28
CA GLU A 626 3.82 -12.30 -2.67
C GLU A 626 3.47 -11.06 -3.51
N VAL A 627 2.25 -10.52 -3.34
CA VAL A 627 1.82 -9.30 -4.03
C VAL A 627 2.60 -8.10 -3.52
N SER A 628 2.74 -7.95 -2.19
CA SER A 628 3.53 -6.89 -1.59
C SER A 628 5.00 -6.92 -2.06
N GLU A 629 5.63 -8.09 -2.10
CA GLU A 629 6.99 -8.27 -2.64
C GLU A 629 7.09 -7.88 -4.12
N GLN A 630 6.09 -8.21 -4.95
CA GLN A 630 6.07 -7.82 -6.36
C GLN A 630 5.89 -6.31 -6.54
N LEU A 631 4.99 -5.69 -5.78
CA LEU A 631 4.75 -4.25 -5.82
C LEU A 631 5.94 -3.45 -5.28
N ASN A 632 6.60 -3.92 -4.22
CA ASN A 632 7.81 -3.31 -3.66
C ASN A 632 9.03 -3.38 -4.59
N ARG A 633 9.03 -4.29 -5.58
CA ARG A 633 10.08 -4.36 -6.61
C ARG A 633 9.88 -3.36 -7.74
N VAL A 634 8.71 -2.73 -7.83
CA VAL A 634 8.44 -1.70 -8.84
C VAL A 634 9.31 -0.48 -8.56
N PRO A 635 10.23 -0.12 -9.47
CA PRO A 635 11.13 1.00 -9.24
C PRO A 635 10.35 2.31 -9.22
N HIS A 636 10.61 3.14 -8.21
CA HIS A 636 10.06 4.50 -8.06
C HIS A 636 8.54 4.57 -8.29
N HIS A 637 7.79 3.59 -7.77
CA HIS A 637 6.32 3.48 -7.92
C HIS A 637 5.81 3.59 -9.36
N GLY A 638 6.65 3.21 -10.34
CA GLY A 638 6.24 3.04 -11.74
C GLY A 638 6.31 4.27 -12.62
N ILE A 639 6.72 5.44 -12.11
CA ILE A 639 6.84 6.66 -12.92
C ILE A 639 7.78 6.46 -14.13
N GLY A 640 8.83 5.66 -13.96
CA GLY A 640 9.82 5.40 -15.00
C GLY A 640 9.28 4.67 -16.22
N PHE A 641 8.22 3.87 -16.09
CA PHE A 641 7.62 3.15 -17.23
C PHE A 641 7.16 4.13 -18.32
N GLY A 642 6.33 5.11 -17.95
CA GLY A 642 5.83 6.12 -18.89
C GLY A 642 6.95 7.00 -19.45
N VAL A 643 7.91 7.39 -18.61
CA VAL A 643 9.08 8.19 -19.03
C VAL A 643 9.88 7.45 -20.09
N LEU A 644 10.21 6.17 -19.87
CA LEU A 644 10.94 5.34 -20.83
C LEU A 644 10.10 5.07 -22.07
N LYS A 645 8.82 4.70 -21.91
CA LYS A 645 7.90 4.41 -23.02
C LYS A 645 7.73 5.63 -23.92
N TYR A 646 7.58 6.84 -23.38
CA TYR A 646 7.20 8.01 -24.19
C TYR A 646 8.35 8.96 -24.51
N LEU A 647 9.28 9.20 -23.59
CA LEU A 647 10.27 10.28 -23.71
C LEU A 647 11.67 9.80 -24.12
N ARG A 648 11.93 8.48 -24.09
CA ARG A 648 13.18 7.88 -24.59
C ARG A 648 12.98 7.28 -25.97
N HIS A 649 13.91 7.53 -26.89
CA HIS A 649 13.83 7.04 -28.27
C HIS A 649 15.02 6.12 -28.58
N ASP A 650 14.97 4.89 -28.06
CA ASP A 650 15.89 3.80 -28.43
C ASP A 650 15.12 2.50 -28.70
N ASP A 651 15.79 1.52 -29.32
CA ASP A 651 15.15 0.26 -29.75
C ASP A 651 14.55 -0.55 -28.59
N ARG A 652 15.13 -0.46 -27.39
CA ARG A 652 14.61 -1.16 -26.20
C ARG A 652 13.30 -0.52 -25.74
N CYS A 653 13.27 0.81 -25.66
CA CYS A 653 12.07 1.55 -25.23
C CYS A 653 10.96 1.52 -26.28
N ASN A 654 11.31 1.38 -27.57
CA ASN A 654 10.34 1.11 -28.63
C ASN A 654 9.59 -0.20 -28.39
N ALA A 655 10.23 -1.23 -27.82
CA ALA A 655 9.53 -2.47 -27.46
C ALA A 655 8.44 -2.24 -26.40
N LEU A 656 8.67 -1.32 -25.44
CA LEU A 656 7.66 -0.93 -24.45
C LEU A 656 6.46 -0.22 -25.11
N ARG A 657 6.71 0.65 -26.10
CA ARG A 657 5.64 1.30 -26.89
C ARG A 657 4.79 0.31 -27.68
N MET A 658 5.42 -0.72 -28.21
CA MET A 658 4.76 -1.74 -29.03
C MET A 658 4.06 -2.83 -28.20
N SER A 659 4.28 -2.87 -26.88
CA SER A 659 3.62 -3.82 -25.99
C SER A 659 2.12 -3.51 -25.91
N PRO A 660 1.23 -4.53 -26.03
CA PRO A 660 -0.21 -4.30 -26.01
C PRO A 660 -0.66 -3.86 -24.63
N ASP A 661 -1.56 -2.87 -24.58
CA ASP A 661 -2.11 -2.37 -23.32
C ASP A 661 -2.92 -3.46 -22.60
N PRO A 662 -2.84 -3.54 -21.26
CA PRO A 662 -3.60 -4.51 -20.48
C PRO A 662 -5.12 -4.33 -20.61
N ALA A 663 -5.86 -5.44 -20.60
CA ALA A 663 -7.32 -5.41 -20.67
C ALA A 663 -8.00 -5.03 -19.33
N LEU A 664 -7.25 -4.95 -18.24
CA LEU A 664 -7.72 -4.59 -16.91
C LEU A 664 -6.93 -3.38 -16.39
N ASN A 665 -7.63 -2.35 -15.95
CA ASN A 665 -7.07 -1.22 -15.24
C ASN A 665 -7.49 -1.27 -13.75
N PHE A 666 -6.56 -0.98 -12.85
CA PHE A 666 -6.81 -0.85 -11.41
C PHE A 666 -6.29 0.50 -10.90
N ASN A 667 -7.15 1.19 -10.15
CA ASN A 667 -6.81 2.46 -9.52
C ASN A 667 -7.40 2.53 -8.10
N TYR A 668 -6.59 2.92 -7.12
CA TYR A 668 -7.04 3.29 -5.79
C TYR A 668 -6.87 4.79 -5.60
N LEU A 669 -7.99 5.51 -5.54
CA LEU A 669 -8.04 6.97 -5.47
C LEU A 669 -7.85 7.54 -4.05
N GLY A 670 -7.59 6.67 -3.07
CA GLY A 670 -7.37 7.08 -1.69
C GLY A 670 -8.65 7.42 -0.94
N GLN A 671 -8.48 8.13 0.17
CA GLN A 671 -9.56 8.62 1.01
C GLN A 671 -10.01 10.03 0.59
N PHE A 672 -11.32 10.23 0.45
CA PHE A 672 -11.96 11.49 0.05
C PHE A 672 -12.76 12.16 1.17
N ASP A 673 -12.88 11.54 2.35
CA ASP A 673 -13.64 12.09 3.49
C ASP A 673 -13.19 13.50 3.91
N GLN A 674 -11.98 13.90 3.55
CA GLN A 674 -11.49 15.27 3.79
C GLN A 674 -12.10 16.35 2.90
N PHE A 675 -12.62 16.02 1.72
CA PHE A 675 -13.29 17.00 0.86
C PHE A 675 -14.54 17.57 1.55
N ASP A 676 -15.25 16.73 2.30
CA ASP A 676 -16.43 17.14 3.08
C ASP A 676 -16.06 17.85 4.40
N ALA A 677 -14.82 17.69 4.88
CA ALA A 677 -14.36 18.18 6.18
C ALA A 677 -13.67 19.56 6.13
N GLN A 678 -13.66 20.26 4.99
CA GLN A 678 -13.01 21.58 4.85
C GLN A 678 -13.75 22.64 5.72
N PRO A 679 -13.15 23.14 6.81
CA PRO A 679 -13.86 23.94 7.81
C PRO A 679 -14.26 25.36 7.34
N ASN A 680 -13.72 25.82 6.21
CA ASN A 680 -13.80 27.23 5.81
C ASN A 680 -14.81 27.53 4.70
N LEU A 681 -15.37 26.52 4.01
CA LEU A 681 -16.47 26.74 3.06
C LEU A 681 -17.56 25.67 3.21
N PRO A 682 -18.82 26.07 3.46
CA PRO A 682 -19.92 25.14 3.68
C PRO A 682 -20.49 24.63 2.35
N PHE A 683 -19.75 23.72 1.71
CA PHE A 683 -20.17 23.06 0.48
C PHE A 683 -20.55 21.61 0.74
N GLU A 684 -21.63 21.17 0.13
CA GLU A 684 -22.00 19.77 0.03
C GLU A 684 -21.94 19.34 -1.44
N MET A 685 -21.56 18.10 -1.71
CA MET A 685 -21.74 17.53 -3.06
C MET A 685 -23.22 17.55 -3.43
N ALA A 686 -23.53 18.10 -4.61
CA ALA A 686 -24.90 18.22 -5.05
C ALA A 686 -25.41 16.92 -5.70
N ALA A 687 -26.73 16.70 -5.68
CA ALA A 687 -27.36 15.48 -6.20
C ALA A 687 -27.66 15.52 -7.72
N GLU A 688 -27.42 16.65 -8.36
CA GLU A 688 -27.52 16.83 -9.81
C GLU A 688 -26.45 16.01 -10.53
N ARG A 689 -26.82 15.31 -11.60
CA ARG A 689 -25.87 14.46 -12.33
C ARG A 689 -25.03 15.32 -13.27
N ILE A 690 -23.73 15.05 -13.30
CA ILE A 690 -22.86 15.58 -14.35
C ILE A 690 -22.60 14.43 -15.31
N LEU A 691 -23.05 14.59 -16.56
CA LEU A 691 -22.92 13.60 -17.62
C LEU A 691 -21.99 14.14 -18.71
N ASN A 692 -21.58 13.27 -19.63
CA ASN A 692 -20.81 13.63 -20.82
C ASN A 692 -19.42 14.23 -20.52
N GLU A 693 -18.78 13.83 -19.43
CA GLU A 693 -17.39 14.22 -19.14
C GLU A 693 -16.42 13.72 -20.22
N GLN A 694 -16.70 12.56 -20.81
CA GLN A 694 -15.94 11.98 -21.91
C GLN A 694 -16.79 11.90 -23.17
N ALA A 695 -16.16 12.08 -24.34
CA ALA A 695 -16.82 11.93 -25.64
C ALA A 695 -17.37 10.50 -25.84
N PRO A 696 -18.68 10.33 -26.13
CA PRO A 696 -19.28 8.99 -26.23
C PRO A 696 -18.65 8.07 -27.29
N ALA A 697 -18.11 8.63 -28.36
CA ALA A 697 -17.50 7.86 -29.45
C ALA A 697 -16.05 7.43 -29.16
N GLU A 698 -15.40 8.01 -28.15
CA GLU A 698 -14.01 7.71 -27.84
C GLU A 698 -13.84 6.29 -27.27
N ASN A 699 -12.68 5.71 -27.56
CA ASN A 699 -12.31 4.41 -27.03
C ASN A 699 -12.10 4.51 -25.52
N LYS A 700 -12.65 3.55 -24.78
CA LYS A 700 -12.58 3.51 -23.33
C LYS A 700 -11.23 3.02 -22.78
N GLY A 701 -10.28 2.58 -23.62
CA GLY A 701 -9.03 1.96 -23.19
C GLY A 701 -9.21 0.50 -22.75
N ALA A 702 -8.79 0.16 -21.53
CA ALA A 702 -8.91 -1.18 -20.96
C ALA A 702 -10.37 -1.72 -21.04
N LEU A 703 -10.58 -3.03 -20.99
CA LEU A 703 -11.94 -3.59 -21.07
C LEU A 703 -12.72 -3.40 -19.77
N ILE A 704 -12.03 -3.50 -18.63
CA ILE A 704 -12.58 -3.33 -17.28
C ILE A 704 -11.69 -2.36 -16.50
N HIS A 705 -12.28 -1.37 -15.84
CA HIS A 705 -11.59 -0.55 -14.83
C HIS A 705 -12.16 -0.87 -13.46
N VAL A 706 -11.29 -1.15 -12.51
CA VAL A 706 -11.61 -1.35 -11.10
C VAL A 706 -11.07 -0.16 -10.33
N VAL A 707 -11.98 0.72 -9.90
CA VAL A 707 -11.65 1.95 -9.19
C VAL A 707 -12.13 1.83 -7.75
N ALA A 708 -11.19 1.86 -6.82
CA ALA A 708 -11.47 1.85 -5.38
C ALA A 708 -11.25 3.23 -4.77
N SER A 709 -12.13 3.64 -3.86
CA SER A 709 -12.01 4.90 -3.12
C SER A 709 -12.72 4.81 -1.78
N VAL A 710 -12.31 5.61 -0.80
CA VAL A 710 -13.00 5.70 0.48
C VAL A 710 -13.73 7.03 0.58
N SER A 711 -15.04 7.00 0.82
CA SER A 711 -15.85 8.18 1.07
C SER A 711 -17.01 7.83 2.00
N GLY A 712 -17.50 8.81 2.77
CA GLY A 712 -18.43 8.55 3.86
C GLY A 712 -17.93 7.46 4.81
N ARG A 713 -16.62 7.35 5.07
CA ARG A 713 -16.00 6.27 5.87
C ARG A 713 -16.32 4.84 5.39
N GLN A 714 -16.58 4.66 4.09
CA GLN A 714 -16.81 3.37 3.47
C GLN A 714 -15.93 3.20 2.24
N MET A 715 -15.35 2.01 2.06
CA MET A 715 -14.69 1.65 0.81
C MET A 715 -15.74 1.38 -0.25
N HIS A 716 -15.68 2.13 -1.35
CA HIS A 716 -16.47 1.91 -2.55
C HIS A 716 -15.57 1.36 -3.66
N VAL A 717 -16.04 0.32 -4.33
CA VAL A 717 -15.36 -0.28 -5.47
C VAL A 717 -16.29 -0.20 -6.66
N ARG A 718 -15.88 0.56 -7.68
CA ARG A 718 -16.60 0.75 -8.93
C ARG A 718 -15.92 -0.03 -10.05
N TRP A 719 -16.69 -0.87 -10.72
CA TRP A 719 -16.29 -1.61 -11.90
C TRP A 719 -16.91 -0.95 -13.12
N LEU A 720 -16.11 -0.35 -14.00
CA LEU A 720 -16.56 0.27 -15.24
C LEU A 720 -16.27 -0.67 -16.42
N PHE A 721 -17.25 -0.85 -17.29
CA PHE A 721 -17.18 -1.76 -18.44
C PHE A 721 -18.11 -1.29 -19.56
N SER A 722 -17.84 -1.71 -20.79
CA SER A 722 -18.77 -1.48 -21.89
C SER A 722 -19.87 -2.54 -21.92
N GLN A 723 -21.15 -2.11 -21.93
CA GLN A 723 -22.30 -3.00 -22.13
C GLN A 723 -22.33 -3.66 -23.52
N ASN A 724 -21.56 -3.13 -24.47
CA ASN A 724 -21.40 -3.75 -25.78
C ASN A 724 -20.43 -4.94 -25.74
N VAL A 725 -19.57 -5.04 -24.73
CA VAL A 725 -18.52 -6.08 -24.60
C VAL A 725 -18.89 -7.12 -23.53
N PHE A 726 -19.50 -6.68 -22.43
CA PHE A 726 -19.90 -7.54 -21.31
C PHE A 726 -21.39 -7.44 -21.00
N LYS A 727 -21.97 -8.55 -20.56
CA LYS A 727 -23.28 -8.53 -19.89
C LYS A 727 -23.10 -7.96 -18.49
N ALA A 728 -24.02 -7.10 -18.05
CA ALA A 728 -24.03 -6.58 -16.67
C ALA A 728 -23.99 -7.71 -15.62
N LYS A 729 -24.61 -8.88 -15.87
CA LYS A 729 -24.55 -10.04 -14.97
C LYS A 729 -23.13 -10.58 -14.76
N THR A 730 -22.29 -10.55 -15.80
CA THR A 730 -20.90 -11.03 -15.74
C THR A 730 -20.09 -10.16 -14.79
N ILE A 731 -20.15 -8.84 -14.97
CA ILE A 731 -19.41 -7.88 -14.15
C ILE A 731 -19.98 -7.78 -12.74
N ASN A 732 -21.30 -7.83 -12.56
CA ASN A 732 -21.93 -7.90 -11.24
C ASN A 732 -21.39 -9.07 -10.40
N ARG A 733 -21.24 -10.26 -11.01
CA ARG A 733 -20.66 -11.42 -10.32
C ARG A 733 -19.21 -11.18 -9.93
N LEU A 734 -18.38 -10.62 -10.81
CA LEU A 734 -16.98 -10.31 -10.49
C LEU A 734 -16.87 -9.29 -9.36
N ALA A 735 -17.67 -8.23 -9.40
CA ALA A 735 -17.71 -7.22 -8.36
C ALA A 735 -18.15 -7.81 -7.02
N GLN A 736 -19.18 -8.67 -7.01
CA GLN A 736 -19.63 -9.38 -5.80
C GLN A 736 -18.54 -10.27 -5.23
N ASN A 737 -17.93 -11.12 -6.08
CA ASN A 737 -16.83 -11.98 -5.68
C ASN A 737 -15.65 -11.17 -5.12
N TYR A 738 -15.37 -9.98 -5.67
CA TYR A 738 -14.32 -9.10 -5.17
C TYR A 738 -14.58 -8.58 -3.77
N VAL A 739 -15.80 -8.11 -3.49
CA VAL A 739 -16.18 -7.66 -2.15
C VAL A 739 -16.22 -8.84 -1.16
N GLU A 740 -16.72 -10.00 -1.58
CA GLU A 740 -16.70 -11.21 -0.77
C GLU A 740 -15.28 -11.68 -0.45
N GLU A 741 -14.35 -11.59 -1.40
CA GLU A 741 -12.94 -11.91 -1.19
C GLU A 741 -12.27 -10.91 -0.24
N LEU A 742 -12.56 -9.61 -0.35
CA LEU A 742 -12.08 -8.61 0.62
C LEU A 742 -12.59 -8.92 2.05
N ILE A 743 -13.88 -9.26 2.19
CA ILE A 743 -14.46 -9.67 3.48
C ILE A 743 -13.82 -10.98 3.97
N SER A 744 -13.52 -11.92 3.07
CA SER A 744 -12.82 -13.15 3.42
C SER A 744 -11.43 -12.86 3.96
N ILE A 745 -10.65 -12.00 3.31
CA ILE A 745 -9.32 -11.59 3.77
C ILE A 745 -9.42 -10.99 5.19
N ILE A 746 -10.36 -10.06 5.40
CA ILE A 746 -10.64 -9.43 6.70
C ILE A 746 -10.93 -10.48 7.77
N ARG A 747 -11.76 -11.49 7.46
CA ARG A 747 -12.13 -12.54 8.42
C ARG A 747 -10.99 -13.48 8.77
N THR A 748 -10.00 -13.67 7.91
CA THR A 748 -8.83 -14.53 8.19
C THR A 748 -7.93 -13.99 9.32
N GLN A 749 -8.16 -12.74 9.76
CA GLN A 749 -7.50 -12.14 10.92
C GLN A 749 -8.13 -12.55 12.26
N ASN A 750 -9.38 -13.03 12.24
CA ASN A 750 -10.11 -13.55 13.41
C ASN A 750 -10.01 -15.08 13.47
#